data_AF-A0A2N1V415-F1
#
_entry.id   AF-A0A2N1V415-F1
#
_cell.length_a   1.000
_cell.length_b   1.000
_cell.length_c   1.000
_cell.angle_alpha   90.00
_cell.angle_beta   90.00
_cell.angle_gamma   90.00
#
_symmetry.space_group_name_H-M   'P 1'
#
loop_
_entity.id
_entity.type
_entity.pdbx_description
1 polymer ?
#
loop_
_entity_poly.entity_id
_entity_poly.type
_entity_poly.pdbx_seq_one_letter_code
_entity_poly.pdbx_strand_id
1 'polypeptide(L)'
;MRDFGILKGPDLVPVLATLLQEGALAQPQLRVLKAVQQELGTQVELYFSADRCLHAQASDYAYRLEQLLYRKRLIERAQLEELQQLSKAQPERSVTQMLLEKQWVSEAELVQVVSHLTEIVAYEVLLWKETSFALNETRPPVGGLFGTGLPEDKLMAVRYFVDDAEKNLPVLVLMREKLGNPNTLLRRNKEVDRTQLSDYQYHVYRYVNNRYSIRELLQLSDLGYFETFAALYQLLSWNFIGLGQLDVPTYARSRTGTLAESPAAKAEVRPAPKSPTPRPTPPSIAAPTPPPVAVPNLSIPAADTSGQRQFLRRGRGSELLQVLVSVMKTGYADGRVIVDHQQQIIRAEFSLFKGSLVHVSTTAFNIRFGDLLVRRGVLGPGQLREALEEQKSHPNLHLGEILVRHGFVAEADIPLLVTHQMEAVIYEVLTWNDVKFYFDADNQIPQQEVYHKVSIKAPFEIQDGRLSRTDASSDYNVLEEADHNLPILLMMREKLSNFKAIPVRTPRPIGVLSDEQNVVLAGINGQASLQELLLATQLPYFTTLTALFQLLSTGVIELREGPESRTPARASRNLVSPPQRQHSETPAQPLPTTGAKSEPAAEPEPLLDQELLALLEGVPPARYQELRWALKAVLLLVQAKA
;
A
#
# COMPACT_ATOMS: atom_id res chain seq x y z
N MET A 1 10.19 16.40 34.55
CA MET A 1 9.22 15.39 34.08
C MET A 1 8.08 16.14 33.41
N ARG A 2 7.79 15.85 32.14
CA ARG A 2 6.65 16.41 31.41
C ARG A 2 5.73 15.25 31.07
N ASP A 3 4.50 15.30 31.57
CA ASP A 3 3.47 14.30 31.32
C ASP A 3 2.51 14.83 30.24
N PHE A 4 2.16 13.98 29.29
CA PHE A 4 1.25 14.28 28.19
C PHE A 4 -0.12 13.61 28.36
N GLY A 5 -0.33 12.89 29.46
CA GLY A 5 -1.56 12.17 29.75
C GLY A 5 -1.73 10.93 28.87
N ILE A 6 -2.97 10.43 28.79
CA ILE A 6 -3.35 9.27 27.98
C ILE A 6 -3.80 9.78 26.61
N LEU A 7 -3.08 9.33 25.59
CA LEU A 7 -3.29 9.64 24.18
C LEU A 7 -3.40 8.33 23.38
N LYS A 8 -3.51 8.42 22.06
CA LYS A 8 -3.39 7.24 21.18
C LYS A 8 -1.92 7.00 20.83
N GLY A 9 -1.57 5.77 20.47
CA GLY A 9 -0.22 5.44 19.99
C GLY A 9 0.29 6.34 18.86
N PRO A 10 -0.53 6.62 17.82
CA PRO A 10 -0.24 7.60 16.78
C PRO A 10 0.16 8.99 17.28
N ASP A 11 -0.32 9.41 18.45
CA ASP A 11 -0.03 10.74 19.00
C ASP A 11 1.43 10.87 19.46
N LEU A 12 2.24 9.79 19.43
CA LEU A 12 3.69 9.87 19.54
C LEU A 12 4.27 10.87 18.52
N VAL A 13 3.75 10.89 17.29
CA VAL A 13 4.22 11.78 16.22
C VAL A 13 4.05 13.26 16.58
N PRO A 14 2.84 13.77 16.88
CA PRO A 14 2.66 15.17 17.30
C PRO A 14 3.35 15.48 18.63
N VAL A 15 3.49 14.53 19.55
CA VAL A 15 4.29 14.71 20.78
C VAL A 15 5.76 14.98 20.43
N LEU A 16 6.37 14.16 19.57
CA LEU A 16 7.75 14.35 19.13
C LEU A 16 7.92 15.64 18.32
N ALA A 17 6.98 15.95 17.42
CA ALA A 17 7.00 17.20 16.65
C ALA A 17 6.96 18.44 17.56
N THR A 18 6.11 18.43 18.59
CA THR A 18 6.03 19.50 19.60
C THR A 18 7.35 19.63 20.36
N LEU A 19 7.92 18.51 20.80
CA LEU A 19 9.20 18.50 21.52
C LEU A 19 10.37 19.02 20.68
N LEU A 20 10.36 18.75 19.36
CA LEU A 20 11.33 19.31 18.41
C LEU A 20 11.16 20.81 18.24
N GLN A 21 9.92 21.28 18.02
CA GLN A 21 9.61 22.71 17.83
C GLN A 21 10.01 23.55 19.05
N GLU A 22 9.84 23.01 20.25
CA GLU A 22 10.23 23.67 21.50
C GLU A 22 11.73 23.55 21.81
N GLY A 23 12.50 22.79 21.03
CA GLY A 23 13.93 22.54 21.28
C GLY A 23 14.20 21.68 22.52
N ALA A 24 13.21 20.94 23.01
CA ALA A 24 13.32 20.12 24.22
C ALA A 24 14.23 18.90 24.04
N LEU A 25 14.40 18.43 22.79
CA LEU A 25 15.26 17.31 22.41
C LEU A 25 16.63 17.76 21.85
N ALA A 26 16.78 19.05 21.52
CA ALA A 26 17.96 19.60 20.86
C ALA A 26 19.18 19.69 21.79
N GLN A 27 18.96 19.58 23.09
CA GLN A 27 20.03 19.60 24.08
C GLN A 27 20.82 18.28 24.05
N PRO A 28 22.14 18.31 24.30
CA PRO A 28 22.99 17.11 24.36
C PRO A 28 22.76 16.28 25.64
N GLN A 29 21.76 16.63 26.46
CA GLN A 29 21.42 15.91 27.67
C GLN A 29 20.50 14.74 27.32
N LEU A 30 20.76 13.57 27.90
CA LEU A 30 19.96 12.38 27.65
C LEU A 30 18.52 12.56 28.15
N ARG A 31 17.57 12.49 27.23
CA ARG A 31 16.12 12.53 27.48
C ARG A 31 15.53 11.16 27.21
N VAL A 32 14.51 10.77 27.99
CA VAL A 32 13.78 9.52 27.78
C VAL A 32 12.30 9.80 27.69
N LEU A 33 11.72 9.47 26.54
CA LEU A 33 10.28 9.43 26.37
C LEU A 33 9.79 8.02 26.70
N LYS A 34 9.03 7.91 27.78
CA LYS A 34 8.37 6.67 28.18
C LYS A 34 6.96 6.64 27.60
N ALA A 35 6.62 5.57 26.90
CA ALA A 35 5.29 5.27 26.40
C ALA A 35 4.76 4.02 27.11
N VAL A 36 3.56 4.07 27.70
CA VAL A 36 2.95 2.92 28.40
C VAL A 36 1.57 2.61 27.84
N GLN A 37 1.41 1.41 27.29
CA GLN A 37 0.14 0.89 26.78
C GLN A 37 -0.79 0.54 27.94
N GLN A 38 -2.01 1.08 27.94
CA GLN A 38 -2.94 0.91 29.06
C GLN A 38 -3.55 -0.51 29.16
N GLU A 39 -3.77 -1.18 28.03
CA GLU A 39 -4.41 -2.51 28.01
C GLU A 39 -3.52 -3.63 28.58
N LEU A 40 -2.24 -3.65 28.19
CA LEU A 40 -1.30 -4.75 28.50
C LEU A 40 -0.22 -4.35 29.50
N GLY A 41 -0.10 -3.05 29.83
CA GLY A 41 1.00 -2.52 30.65
C GLY A 41 2.37 -2.56 29.96
N THR A 42 2.41 -2.85 28.65
CA THR A 42 3.65 -2.83 27.87
C THR A 42 4.23 -1.41 27.85
N GLN A 43 5.53 -1.31 28.08
CA GLN A 43 6.25 -0.05 28.20
C GLN A 43 7.35 0.01 27.16
N VAL A 44 7.44 1.13 26.45
CA VAL A 44 8.53 1.47 25.54
C VAL A 44 9.26 2.70 26.08
N GLU A 45 10.58 2.70 25.98
CA GLU A 45 11.42 3.83 26.32
C GLU A 45 12.29 4.20 25.13
N LEU A 46 12.16 5.44 24.66
CA LEU A 46 12.95 6.02 23.58
C LEU A 46 13.95 7.02 24.17
N TYR A 47 15.23 6.83 23.86
CA TYR A 47 16.34 7.60 24.41
C TYR A 47 16.88 8.58 23.37
N PHE A 48 16.98 9.86 23.72
CA PHE A 48 17.37 10.93 22.82
C PHE A 48 18.51 11.80 23.35
N SER A 49 19.35 12.30 22.44
CA SER A 49 20.37 13.34 22.65
C SER A 49 20.50 14.14 21.37
N ALA A 50 20.54 15.48 21.46
CA ALA A 50 20.76 16.36 20.32
C ALA A 50 19.87 16.06 19.09
N ASP A 51 18.57 15.84 19.31
CA ASP A 51 17.56 15.46 18.29
C ASP A 51 17.80 14.10 17.59
N ARG A 52 18.59 13.23 18.20
CA ARG A 52 18.94 11.89 17.69
C ARG A 52 18.42 10.80 18.61
N CYS A 53 17.95 9.71 18.04
CA CYS A 53 17.55 8.52 18.78
C CYS A 53 18.77 7.64 19.03
N LEU A 54 19.15 7.45 20.29
CA LEU A 54 20.30 6.63 20.67
C LEU A 54 19.92 5.18 20.90
N HIS A 55 18.71 4.95 21.41
CA HIS A 55 18.27 3.63 21.80
C HIS A 55 16.77 3.59 21.99
N ALA A 56 16.20 2.41 21.84
CA ALA A 56 14.80 2.15 22.11
C ALA A 56 14.66 0.77 22.74
N GLN A 57 13.91 0.66 23.83
CA GLN A 57 13.64 -0.64 24.46
C GLN A 57 12.17 -0.81 24.75
N ALA A 58 11.71 -2.06 24.78
CA ALA A 58 10.34 -2.45 25.05
C ALA A 58 10.30 -3.52 26.15
N SER A 59 9.32 -3.45 27.06
CA SER A 59 9.23 -4.35 28.22
C SER A 59 8.74 -5.76 27.87
N ASP A 60 7.95 -5.89 26.81
CA ASP A 60 7.49 -7.17 26.26
C ASP A 60 8.51 -7.78 25.29
N TYR A 61 9.56 -7.03 24.95
CA TYR A 61 10.48 -7.38 23.89
C TYR A 61 11.92 -6.96 24.18
N ALA A 62 12.69 -7.89 24.71
CA ALA A 62 14.13 -7.75 24.86
C ALA A 62 14.84 -8.33 23.63
N TYR A 63 15.72 -7.54 23.03
CA TYR A 63 16.64 -7.99 22.01
C TYR A 63 18.08 -7.73 22.46
N ARG A 64 18.99 -8.58 22.00
CA ARG A 64 20.42 -8.47 22.28
C ARG A 64 21.14 -8.12 20.99
N LEU A 65 21.85 -7.00 20.98
CA LEU A 65 22.53 -6.50 19.80
C LEU A 65 23.52 -7.54 19.26
N GLU A 66 24.31 -8.16 20.14
CA GLU A 66 25.28 -9.18 19.78
C GLU A 66 24.64 -10.39 19.06
N GLN A 67 23.47 -10.83 19.54
CA GLN A 67 22.75 -11.95 18.91
C GLN A 67 22.19 -11.55 17.55
N LEU A 68 21.78 -10.30 17.38
CA LEU A 68 21.30 -9.80 16.10
C LEU A 68 22.45 -9.68 15.09
N LEU A 69 23.59 -9.11 15.49
CA LEU A 69 24.77 -9.03 14.63
C LEU A 69 25.22 -10.41 14.15
N TYR A 70 25.21 -11.40 15.03
CA TYR A 70 25.49 -12.79 14.64
C TYR A 70 24.45 -13.34 13.65
N ARG A 71 23.15 -13.10 13.87
CA ARG A 71 22.09 -13.54 12.94
C ARG A 71 22.17 -12.84 11.57
N LYS A 72 22.60 -11.58 11.55
CA LYS A 72 22.92 -10.81 10.33
C LYS A 72 24.26 -11.21 9.69
N ARG A 73 25.04 -12.10 10.33
CA ARG A 73 26.37 -12.54 9.91
C ARG A 73 27.42 -11.41 9.86
N LEU A 74 27.21 -10.37 10.66
CA LEU A 74 28.17 -9.27 10.84
C LEU A 74 29.28 -9.64 11.83
N ILE A 75 29.03 -10.59 12.73
CA ILE A 75 30.04 -11.17 13.61
C ILE A 75 29.98 -12.70 13.57
N GLU A 76 31.11 -13.32 13.82
CA GLU A 76 31.26 -14.77 13.92
C GLU A 76 30.84 -15.31 15.30
N ARG A 77 30.66 -16.63 15.39
CA ARG A 77 30.29 -17.28 16.65
C ARG A 77 31.33 -17.08 17.76
N ALA A 78 32.61 -17.13 17.42
CA ALA A 78 33.69 -16.90 18.39
C ALA A 78 33.65 -15.46 18.94
N GLN A 79 33.44 -14.47 18.06
CA GLN A 79 33.29 -13.07 18.43
C GLN A 79 32.04 -12.85 19.31
N LEU A 80 30.91 -13.52 19.02
CA LEU A 80 29.73 -13.48 19.86
C LEU A 80 30.01 -14.00 21.28
N GLU A 81 30.69 -15.13 21.40
CA GLU A 81 31.03 -15.74 22.69
C GLU A 81 31.99 -14.83 23.49
N GLU A 82 32.99 -14.23 22.84
CA GLU A 82 33.90 -13.24 23.47
C GLU A 82 33.13 -11.98 23.90
N LEU A 83 32.28 -11.43 23.04
CA LEU A 83 31.49 -10.23 23.33
C LEU A 83 30.54 -10.43 24.50
N GLN A 84 29.92 -11.61 24.61
CA GLN A 84 29.07 -11.96 25.74
C GLN A 84 29.84 -12.08 27.05
N GLN A 85 31.09 -12.54 27.01
CA GLN A 85 31.96 -12.58 28.20
C GLN A 85 32.39 -11.17 28.59
N LEU A 86 32.78 -10.33 27.62
CA LEU A 86 33.19 -8.95 27.86
C LEU A 86 32.04 -8.08 28.39
N SER A 87 30.86 -8.18 27.80
CA SER A 87 29.67 -7.46 28.26
C SER A 87 29.26 -7.85 29.69
N LYS A 88 29.41 -9.13 30.07
CA LYS A 88 29.20 -9.57 31.46
C LYS A 88 30.27 -9.05 32.42
N ALA A 89 31.53 -8.99 31.98
CA ALA A 89 32.64 -8.51 32.81
C ALA A 89 32.64 -6.98 32.97
N GLN A 90 32.13 -6.25 31.98
CA GLN A 90 32.14 -4.78 31.91
C GLN A 90 30.74 -4.25 31.55
N PRO A 91 29.76 -4.37 32.44
CA PRO A 91 28.37 -3.99 32.16
C PRO A 91 28.17 -2.48 31.94
N GLU A 92 29.12 -1.65 32.37
CA GLU A 92 29.11 -0.20 32.20
C GLU A 92 29.55 0.25 30.80
N ARG A 93 30.21 -0.64 30.05
CA ARG A 93 30.72 -0.33 28.70
C ARG A 93 29.70 -0.74 27.64
N SER A 94 29.53 0.13 26.67
CA SER A 94 28.66 -0.12 25.52
C SER A 94 29.19 -1.25 24.64
N VAL A 95 28.31 -2.19 24.28
CA VAL A 95 28.61 -3.26 23.32
C VAL A 95 29.09 -2.68 21.99
N THR A 96 28.51 -1.56 21.57
CA THR A 96 28.83 -0.87 20.32
C THR A 96 30.24 -0.29 20.35
N GLN A 97 30.64 0.32 21.47
CA GLN A 97 32.00 0.80 21.67
C GLN A 97 33.01 -0.36 21.64
N MET A 98 32.71 -1.48 22.31
CA MET A 98 33.57 -2.67 22.27
C MET A 98 33.76 -3.21 20.85
N LEU A 99 32.69 -3.24 20.05
CA LEU A 99 32.72 -3.71 18.65
C LEU A 99 33.59 -2.82 17.76
N LEU A 100 33.51 -1.50 17.93
CA LEU A 100 34.33 -0.52 17.20
C LEU A 100 35.81 -0.60 17.59
N GLU A 101 36.12 -0.68 18.89
CA GLU A 101 37.49 -0.83 19.39
C GLU A 101 38.16 -2.09 18.84
N LYS A 102 37.39 -3.18 18.70
CA LYS A 102 37.85 -4.46 18.15
C LYS A 102 37.83 -4.52 16.62
N GLN A 103 37.25 -3.53 15.94
CA GLN A 103 37.06 -3.49 14.48
C GLN A 103 36.36 -4.73 13.91
N TRP A 104 35.44 -5.33 14.67
CA TRP A 104 34.71 -6.52 14.22
C TRP A 104 33.55 -6.20 13.28
N VAL A 105 32.99 -5.00 13.41
CA VAL A 105 31.89 -4.49 12.58
C VAL A 105 32.20 -3.05 12.24
N SER A 106 31.86 -2.61 11.03
CA SER A 106 32.08 -1.22 10.64
C SER A 106 31.12 -0.26 11.38
N GLU A 107 31.54 0.99 11.52
CA GLU A 107 30.69 2.05 12.08
C GLU A 107 29.38 2.20 11.30
N ALA A 108 29.45 2.15 9.96
CA ALA A 108 28.26 2.30 9.11
C ALA A 108 27.24 1.18 9.34
N GLU A 109 27.69 -0.07 9.42
CA GLU A 109 26.81 -1.22 9.71
C GLU A 109 26.18 -1.11 11.11
N LEU A 110 26.95 -0.68 12.12
CA LEU A 110 26.42 -0.48 13.47
C LEU A 110 25.39 0.65 13.53
N VAL A 111 25.66 1.79 12.90
CA VAL A 111 24.70 2.90 12.79
C VAL A 111 23.41 2.41 12.14
N GLN A 112 23.50 1.64 11.05
CA GLN A 112 22.33 1.11 10.35
C GLN A 112 21.53 0.16 11.25
N VAL A 113 22.18 -0.80 11.91
CA VAL A 113 21.52 -1.77 12.78
C VAL A 113 20.86 -1.09 13.98
N VAL A 114 21.55 -0.14 14.63
CA VAL A 114 21.00 0.60 15.77
C VAL A 114 19.82 1.46 15.34
N SER A 115 19.94 2.20 14.23
CA SER A 115 18.85 3.04 13.71
C SER A 115 17.62 2.20 13.38
N HIS A 116 17.80 1.06 12.71
CA HIS A 116 16.71 0.14 12.40
C HIS A 116 16.04 -0.40 13.69
N LEU A 117 16.82 -0.83 14.68
CA LEU A 117 16.25 -1.29 15.96
C LEU A 117 15.44 -0.20 16.68
N THR A 118 15.94 1.04 16.66
CA THR A 118 15.19 2.16 17.23
C THR A 118 13.90 2.43 16.49
N GLU A 119 13.93 2.33 15.16
CA GLU A 119 12.80 2.53 14.28
C GLU A 119 11.72 1.46 14.52
N ILE A 120 12.08 0.16 14.60
CA ILE A 120 11.13 -0.93 14.89
C ILE A 120 10.35 -0.65 16.17
N VAL A 121 11.05 -0.32 17.25
CA VAL A 121 10.42 -0.12 18.56
C VAL A 121 9.54 1.13 18.56
N ALA A 122 9.98 2.22 17.92
CA ALA A 122 9.19 3.45 17.81
C ALA A 122 7.89 3.21 16.99
N TYR A 123 7.98 2.49 15.88
CA TYR A 123 6.81 2.15 15.06
C TYR A 123 5.81 1.25 15.79
N GLU A 124 6.25 0.39 16.71
CA GLU A 124 5.32 -0.43 17.50
C GLU A 124 4.40 0.40 18.40
N VAL A 125 4.89 1.52 18.94
CA VAL A 125 4.10 2.46 19.76
C VAL A 125 3.00 3.11 18.94
N LEU A 126 3.28 3.46 17.67
CA LEU A 126 2.29 4.08 16.77
C LEU A 126 1.05 3.22 16.56
N LEU A 127 1.12 1.94 16.89
CA LEU A 127 0.05 0.98 16.67
C LEU A 127 -0.73 0.66 17.96
N TRP A 128 -0.48 1.38 19.05
CA TRP A 128 -1.20 1.23 20.31
C TRP A 128 -2.48 2.09 20.35
N LYS A 129 -3.53 1.60 21.04
CA LYS A 129 -4.82 2.30 21.12
C LYS A 129 -4.84 3.41 22.17
N GLU A 130 -4.41 3.08 23.39
CA GLU A 130 -4.37 3.98 24.55
C GLU A 130 -2.97 3.90 25.17
N THR A 131 -2.27 5.03 25.19
CA THR A 131 -0.86 5.14 25.55
C THR A 131 -0.64 6.37 26.39
N SER A 132 0.01 6.23 27.55
CA SER A 132 0.50 7.40 28.28
C SER A 132 1.92 7.75 27.86
N PHE A 133 2.20 9.05 27.70
CA PHE A 133 3.53 9.53 27.35
C PHE A 133 4.11 10.43 28.44
N ALA A 134 5.36 10.19 28.82
CA ALA A 134 6.07 11.01 29.79
C ALA A 134 7.54 11.22 29.39
N LEU A 135 7.95 12.48 29.26
CA LEU A 135 9.34 12.86 29.02
C LEU A 135 10.07 13.09 30.35
N ASN A 136 11.17 12.38 30.52
CA ASN A 136 12.01 12.44 31.71
C ASN A 136 13.45 12.78 31.35
N GLU A 137 14.13 13.41 32.31
CA GLU A 137 15.59 13.44 32.34
C GLU A 137 16.05 12.14 32.98
N THR A 138 17.04 11.49 32.39
CA THR A 138 17.68 10.34 33.01
C THR A 138 19.17 10.58 33.07
N ARG A 139 19.81 10.07 34.13
CA ARG A 139 21.27 9.90 34.10
C ARG A 139 21.58 8.72 33.18
N PRO A 140 22.57 8.82 32.29
CA PRO A 140 22.84 7.79 31.30
C PRO A 140 23.19 6.46 31.98
N PRO A 141 22.45 5.37 31.72
CA PRO A 141 22.98 4.02 31.92
C PRO A 141 23.94 3.77 30.76
N VAL A 142 25.19 4.19 30.89
CA VAL A 142 26.18 4.27 29.80
C VAL A 142 26.39 2.91 29.10
N GLY A 143 26.22 1.80 29.81
CA GLY A 143 26.45 0.45 29.29
C GLY A 143 25.30 -0.19 28.49
N GLY A 144 24.06 0.31 28.61
CA GLY A 144 22.88 -0.33 28.01
C GLY A 144 22.41 0.25 26.69
N LEU A 145 22.85 1.46 26.34
CA LEU A 145 22.35 2.19 25.17
C LEU A 145 23.17 1.89 23.93
N PHE A 146 22.59 1.24 22.92
CA PHE A 146 23.35 0.84 21.73
C PHE A 146 23.90 2.00 20.89
N GLY A 147 23.31 3.20 20.95
CA GLY A 147 23.84 4.38 20.27
C GLY A 147 25.09 4.97 20.90
N THR A 148 25.45 4.59 22.13
CA THR A 148 26.62 5.19 22.80
C THR A 148 27.92 4.70 22.13
N GLY A 149 28.80 5.66 21.81
CA GLY A 149 30.04 5.41 21.09
C GLY A 149 29.93 5.53 19.57
N LEU A 150 28.71 5.69 19.01
CA LEU A 150 28.50 6.04 17.61
C LEU A 150 28.43 7.56 17.41
N PRO A 151 28.76 8.08 16.23
CA PRO A 151 28.56 9.49 15.91
C PRO A 151 27.07 9.84 15.96
N GLU A 152 26.67 10.73 16.87
CA GLU A 152 25.25 11.08 17.09
C GLU A 152 24.62 11.65 15.81
N ASP A 153 25.36 12.41 15.01
CA ASP A 153 24.89 13.00 13.74
C ASP A 153 24.49 11.97 12.68
N LYS A 154 25.00 10.74 12.78
CA LYS A 154 24.68 9.62 11.89
C LYS A 154 23.52 8.75 12.38
N LEU A 155 23.14 8.87 13.65
CA LEU A 155 21.99 8.14 14.21
C LEU A 155 20.66 8.72 13.68
N MET A 156 19.59 7.92 13.79
CA MET A 156 18.25 8.29 13.35
C MET A 156 17.82 9.65 13.94
N ALA A 157 17.58 10.63 13.08
CA ALA A 157 17.02 11.92 13.47
C ALA A 157 15.56 11.75 13.89
N VAL A 158 15.15 12.38 14.98
CA VAL A 158 13.74 12.35 15.42
C VAL A 158 12.83 12.97 14.35
N ARG A 159 13.27 14.06 13.70
CA ARG A 159 12.52 14.67 12.60
C ARG A 159 12.31 13.72 11.42
N TYR A 160 13.33 12.95 11.05
CA TYR A 160 13.19 11.95 9.97
C TYR A 160 12.11 10.91 10.31
N PHE A 161 12.09 10.40 11.54
CA PHE A 161 11.06 9.47 11.98
C PHE A 161 9.66 10.12 11.97
N VAL A 162 9.54 11.36 12.43
CA VAL A 162 8.26 12.10 12.41
C VAL A 162 7.74 12.24 10.98
N ASP A 163 8.57 12.74 10.06
CA ASP A 163 8.19 12.97 8.66
C ASP A 163 7.80 11.65 7.97
N ASP A 164 8.59 10.59 8.18
CA ASP A 164 8.32 9.26 7.60
C ASP A 164 7.07 8.60 8.19
N ALA A 165 6.88 8.71 9.51
CA ALA A 165 5.71 8.19 10.18
C ALA A 165 4.44 8.93 9.75
N GLU A 166 4.45 10.26 9.65
CA GLU A 166 3.29 11.04 9.16
C GLU A 166 2.86 10.58 7.76
N LYS A 167 3.83 10.39 6.87
CA LYS A 167 3.59 9.91 5.52
C LYS A 167 3.02 8.49 5.48
N ASN A 168 3.58 7.58 6.27
CA ASN A 168 3.34 6.14 6.12
C ASN A 168 2.32 5.55 7.10
N LEU A 169 1.97 6.25 8.18
CA LEU A 169 1.15 5.71 9.27
C LEU A 169 -0.22 5.16 8.83
N PRO A 170 -1.01 5.85 7.97
CA PRO A 170 -2.28 5.30 7.52
C PRO A 170 -2.12 3.93 6.89
N VAL A 171 -1.06 3.76 6.09
CA VAL A 171 -0.75 2.54 5.35
C VAL A 171 -0.31 1.42 6.29
N LEU A 172 0.57 1.75 7.24
CA LEU A 172 1.08 0.81 8.22
C LEU A 172 -0.02 0.20 9.09
N VAL A 173 -0.96 1.03 9.55
CA VAL A 173 -2.11 0.57 10.37
C VAL A 173 -2.88 -0.52 9.64
N LEU A 174 -3.10 -0.35 8.34
CA LEU A 174 -3.90 -1.25 7.52
C LEU A 174 -3.14 -2.52 7.13
N MET A 175 -1.85 -2.39 6.80
CA MET A 175 -0.99 -3.56 6.59
C MET A 175 -0.99 -4.45 7.84
N ARG A 176 -1.01 -3.84 9.03
CA ARG A 176 -1.07 -4.55 10.31
C ARG A 176 -2.37 -5.31 10.50
N GLU A 177 -3.51 -4.78 10.06
CA GLU A 177 -4.79 -5.52 10.11
C GLU A 177 -4.66 -6.89 9.44
N LYS A 178 -3.90 -6.97 8.35
CA LYS A 178 -3.72 -8.20 7.57
C LYS A 178 -2.58 -9.08 8.07
N LEU A 179 -1.43 -8.48 8.40
CA LEU A 179 -0.25 -9.20 8.88
C LEU A 179 -0.42 -9.68 10.33
N GLY A 180 -1.34 -9.09 11.07
CA GLY A 180 -1.66 -9.45 12.45
C GLY A 180 -0.61 -8.97 13.44
N ASN A 181 -0.46 -9.71 14.55
CA ASN A 181 0.47 -9.37 15.62
C ASN A 181 1.94 -9.46 15.12
N PRO A 182 2.86 -8.54 15.50
CA PRO A 182 4.29 -8.65 15.17
C PRO A 182 4.96 -9.98 15.56
N ASN A 183 4.40 -10.70 16.54
CA ASN A 183 4.86 -12.01 16.97
C ASN A 183 4.32 -13.17 16.12
N THR A 184 3.47 -12.89 15.14
CA THR A 184 2.95 -13.89 14.20
C THR A 184 4.07 -14.43 13.33
N LEU A 185 4.13 -15.75 13.18
CA LEU A 185 5.07 -16.42 12.31
C LEU A 185 4.59 -16.41 10.87
N LEU A 186 5.52 -16.34 9.93
CA LEU A 186 5.22 -16.44 8.51
C LEU A 186 5.86 -17.68 7.91
N ARG A 187 5.10 -18.38 7.07
CA ARG A 187 5.55 -19.57 6.32
C ARG A 187 5.44 -19.33 4.82
N ARG A 188 6.26 -20.03 4.05
CA ARG A 188 6.12 -20.06 2.58
C ARG A 188 4.98 -20.99 2.21
N ASN A 189 4.04 -20.50 1.43
CA ASN A 189 2.95 -21.32 0.87
C ASN A 189 3.37 -21.94 -0.47
N LYS A 190 4.30 -21.30 -1.18
CA LYS A 190 4.86 -21.75 -2.46
C LYS A 190 6.36 -21.47 -2.46
N GLU A 191 7.14 -22.36 -3.06
CA GLU A 191 8.52 -22.03 -3.45
C GLU A 191 8.48 -21.14 -4.70
N VAL A 192 9.23 -20.05 -4.66
CA VAL A 192 9.20 -19.00 -5.67
C VAL A 192 10.61 -18.78 -6.18
N ASP A 193 10.77 -18.84 -7.50
CA ASP A 193 12.05 -18.56 -8.14
C ASP A 193 12.42 -17.08 -8.01
N ARG A 194 13.73 -16.79 -7.97
CA ARG A 194 14.27 -15.44 -7.82
C ARG A 194 13.71 -14.44 -8.84
N THR A 195 13.45 -14.89 -10.07
CA THR A 195 12.99 -14.09 -11.21
C THR A 195 11.50 -13.69 -11.13
N GLN A 196 10.77 -14.27 -10.17
CA GLN A 196 9.34 -14.01 -9.97
C GLN A 196 9.08 -12.90 -8.93
N LEU A 197 10.11 -12.51 -8.16
CA LEU A 197 10.03 -11.49 -7.13
C LEU A 197 10.98 -10.34 -7.46
N SER A 198 10.58 -9.12 -7.10
CA SER A 198 11.56 -8.02 -7.00
C SER A 198 12.62 -8.36 -5.96
N ASP A 199 13.70 -7.61 -5.96
CA ASP A 199 14.81 -7.87 -5.04
C ASP A 199 14.47 -7.61 -3.58
N TYR A 200 13.70 -6.56 -3.31
CA TYR A 200 13.22 -6.30 -1.96
C TYR A 200 12.25 -7.38 -1.48
N GLN A 201 11.34 -7.85 -2.35
CA GLN A 201 10.43 -8.96 -2.04
C GLN A 201 11.20 -10.24 -1.78
N TYR A 202 12.17 -10.57 -2.65
CA TYR A 202 12.98 -11.76 -2.48
C TYR A 202 13.86 -11.69 -1.23
N HIS A 203 14.44 -10.52 -0.94
CA HIS A 203 15.23 -10.28 0.25
C HIS A 203 14.45 -10.60 1.52
N VAL A 204 13.19 -10.18 1.62
CA VAL A 204 12.35 -10.52 2.77
C VAL A 204 11.88 -11.98 2.72
N TYR A 205 11.44 -12.46 1.55
CA TYR A 205 10.98 -13.83 1.33
C TYR A 205 12.03 -14.88 1.71
N ARG A 206 13.33 -14.61 1.48
CA ARG A 206 14.43 -15.54 1.80
C ARG A 206 14.51 -15.89 3.29
N TYR A 207 14.01 -15.02 4.16
CA TYR A 207 13.97 -15.26 5.61
C TYR A 207 12.69 -15.97 6.06
N VAL A 208 11.60 -15.91 5.29
CA VAL A 208 10.33 -16.54 5.67
C VAL A 208 10.47 -18.06 5.69
N ASN A 209 10.31 -18.69 6.86
CA ASN A 209 10.65 -20.11 7.07
C ASN A 209 9.81 -20.83 8.14
N ASN A 210 8.64 -20.29 8.51
CA ASN A 210 7.80 -20.76 9.61
C ASN A 210 8.50 -20.79 10.99
N ARG A 211 9.60 -20.04 11.18
CA ARG A 211 10.31 -19.93 12.46
C ARG A 211 10.45 -18.49 12.92
N TYR A 212 10.65 -17.58 11.98
CA TYR A 212 10.75 -16.16 12.28
C TYR A 212 9.37 -15.50 12.34
N SER A 213 9.16 -14.70 13.39
CA SER A 213 8.02 -13.80 13.47
C SER A 213 8.20 -12.58 12.56
N ILE A 214 7.14 -11.84 12.29
CA ILE A 214 7.21 -10.55 11.58
C ILE A 214 8.26 -9.64 12.22
N ARG A 215 8.29 -9.57 13.55
CA ARG A 215 9.28 -8.80 14.32
C ARG A 215 10.71 -9.27 14.07
N GLU A 216 10.95 -10.58 14.04
CA GLU A 216 12.28 -11.12 13.72
C GLU A 216 12.66 -10.89 12.26
N LEU A 217 11.70 -10.93 11.33
CA LEU A 217 11.92 -10.63 9.93
C LEU A 217 12.30 -9.15 9.73
N LEU A 218 11.65 -8.23 10.45
CA LEU A 218 12.02 -6.81 10.49
C LEU A 218 13.49 -6.67 10.91
N GLN A 219 13.87 -7.25 12.04
CA GLN A 219 15.26 -7.18 12.52
C GLN A 219 16.28 -7.77 11.54
N LEU A 220 15.95 -8.86 10.86
CA LEU A 220 16.89 -9.52 9.94
C LEU A 220 16.99 -8.78 8.61
N SER A 221 15.97 -8.03 8.22
CA SER A 221 15.93 -7.27 6.99
C SER A 221 16.97 -6.15 6.98
N ASP A 222 17.60 -5.91 5.84
CA ASP A 222 18.45 -4.75 5.58
C ASP A 222 17.64 -3.57 5.00
N LEU A 223 16.35 -3.78 4.71
CA LEU A 223 15.40 -2.73 4.32
C LEU A 223 14.85 -2.03 5.56
N GLY A 224 14.32 -0.81 5.42
CA GLY A 224 13.63 -0.10 6.51
C GLY A 224 12.36 -0.80 7.01
N TYR A 225 11.79 -0.27 8.09
CA TYR A 225 10.57 -0.83 8.69
C TYR A 225 9.43 -0.90 7.67
N PHE A 226 9.14 0.23 7.01
CA PHE A 226 8.05 0.32 6.05
C PHE A 226 8.25 -0.61 4.86
N GLU A 227 9.42 -0.60 4.22
CA GLU A 227 9.72 -1.43 3.04
C GLU A 227 9.62 -2.92 3.37
N THR A 228 10.11 -3.33 4.53
CA THR A 228 10.03 -4.72 4.97
C THR A 228 8.56 -5.12 5.18
N PHE A 229 7.79 -4.28 5.86
CA PHE A 229 6.37 -4.54 6.12
C PHE A 229 5.54 -4.56 4.84
N ALA A 230 5.81 -3.62 3.92
CA ALA A 230 5.24 -3.57 2.58
C ALA A 230 5.52 -4.84 1.78
N ALA A 231 6.77 -5.33 1.78
CA ALA A 231 7.14 -6.56 1.12
C ALA A 231 6.38 -7.77 1.71
N LEU A 232 6.31 -7.88 3.05
CA LEU A 232 5.54 -8.94 3.71
C LEU A 232 4.06 -8.88 3.35
N TYR A 233 3.48 -7.68 3.36
CA TYR A 233 2.09 -7.46 2.99
C TYR A 233 1.82 -7.90 1.55
N GLN A 234 2.67 -7.50 0.60
CA GLN A 234 2.57 -7.92 -0.81
C GLN A 234 2.63 -9.44 -0.94
N LEU A 235 3.67 -10.07 -0.39
CA LEU A 235 3.88 -11.53 -0.44
C LEU A 235 2.69 -12.30 0.16
N LEU A 236 2.09 -11.77 1.23
CA LEU A 236 0.92 -12.37 1.89
C LEU A 236 -0.34 -12.20 1.05
N SER A 237 -0.58 -11.00 0.51
CA SER A 237 -1.71 -10.70 -0.40
C SER A 237 -1.67 -11.58 -1.65
N TRP A 238 -0.47 -11.92 -2.06
CA TRP A 238 -0.16 -12.79 -3.18
C TRP A 238 -0.14 -14.27 -2.86
N ASN A 239 -0.36 -14.65 -1.60
CA ASN A 239 -0.35 -16.04 -1.17
C ASN A 239 0.97 -16.78 -1.49
N PHE A 240 2.09 -16.05 -1.60
CA PHE A 240 3.43 -16.64 -1.62
C PHE A 240 3.88 -17.02 -0.22
N ILE A 241 3.44 -16.23 0.76
CA ILE A 241 3.59 -16.53 2.18
C ILE A 241 2.21 -16.59 2.83
N GLY A 242 2.15 -17.21 4.00
CA GLY A 242 0.94 -17.33 4.80
C GLY A 242 1.28 -17.30 6.28
N LEU A 243 0.24 -17.25 7.10
CA LEU A 243 0.40 -17.34 8.54
C LEU A 243 0.90 -18.74 8.92
N GLY A 244 1.94 -18.74 9.74
CA GLY A 244 2.58 -19.91 10.30
C GLY A 244 1.90 -20.41 11.57
N GLN A 245 2.23 -21.63 11.97
CA GLN A 245 1.87 -22.20 13.27
C GLN A 245 3.15 -22.79 13.89
N LEU A 246 3.42 -22.47 15.15
CA LEU A 246 4.33 -23.22 16.01
C LEU A 246 3.63 -23.54 17.32
N ASP A 247 3.92 -24.72 17.87
CA ASP A 247 3.49 -25.09 19.23
C ASP A 247 4.22 -24.27 20.30
N VAL A 248 5.43 -23.74 20.03
CA VAL A 248 6.16 -22.84 20.94
C VAL A 248 6.97 -21.79 20.16
N PRO A 249 6.59 -20.49 20.20
CA PRO A 249 7.31 -19.44 19.50
C PRO A 249 8.76 -19.26 20.01
N THR A 250 9.69 -18.89 19.13
CA THR A 250 11.11 -18.70 19.47
C THR A 250 11.31 -17.63 20.57
N TYR A 251 10.48 -16.59 20.59
CA TYR A 251 10.47 -15.55 21.62
C TYR A 251 9.99 -16.08 23.00
N ALA A 252 9.16 -17.13 23.04
CA ALA A 252 8.69 -17.72 24.29
C ALA A 252 9.79 -18.53 25.01
N ARG A 253 10.81 -19.00 24.27
CA ARG A 253 11.95 -19.72 24.85
C ARG A 253 12.84 -18.85 25.73
N SER A 254 12.79 -17.52 25.58
CA SER A 254 13.59 -16.59 26.37
C SER A 254 13.01 -16.25 27.75
N ARG A 255 11.72 -16.51 28.01
CA ARG A 255 11.07 -16.18 29.29
C ARG A 255 11.22 -17.26 30.35
N THR A 256 11.32 -18.52 29.95
CA THR A 256 11.59 -19.64 30.85
C THR A 256 13.09 -19.84 30.91
N GLY A 257 13.75 -19.13 31.83
CA GLY A 257 15.12 -19.42 32.24
C GLY A 257 15.19 -20.78 32.92
N THR A 258 15.17 -21.84 32.14
CA THR A 258 15.72 -23.14 32.50
C THR A 258 16.36 -23.69 31.24
N LEU A 259 17.65 -24.02 31.35
CA LEU A 259 18.36 -24.87 30.42
C LEU A 259 17.60 -26.21 30.33
N ALA A 260 16.57 -26.28 29.50
CA ALA A 260 15.94 -27.52 29.15
C ALA A 260 16.81 -28.15 28.06
N GLU A 261 17.64 -29.10 28.51
CA GLU A 261 18.35 -30.05 27.68
C GLU A 261 17.45 -30.55 26.54
N SER A 262 18.01 -30.56 25.33
CA SER A 262 17.42 -31.27 24.19
C SER A 262 17.10 -32.71 24.62
N PRO A 263 15.90 -33.27 24.34
CA PRO A 263 15.62 -34.64 24.74
C PRO A 263 16.54 -35.57 23.95
N ALA A 264 17.50 -36.14 24.67
CA ALA A 264 18.33 -37.23 24.22
C ALA A 264 17.42 -38.39 23.78
N ALA A 265 17.46 -38.72 22.48
CA ALA A 265 16.94 -39.97 21.99
C ALA A 265 17.71 -41.11 22.69
N LYS A 266 16.99 -41.89 23.50
CA LYS A 266 17.51 -43.11 24.14
C LYS A 266 18.05 -44.05 23.08
N ALA A 267 19.37 -44.17 22.99
CA ALA A 267 20.03 -45.25 22.29
C ALA A 267 20.16 -46.44 23.25
N GLU A 268 19.41 -47.51 22.99
CA GLU A 268 19.66 -48.81 23.60
C GLU A 268 21.04 -49.35 23.16
N VAL A 269 21.81 -49.79 24.14
CA VAL A 269 23.15 -50.35 23.98
C VAL A 269 23.05 -51.74 23.35
N ARG A 270 23.66 -51.93 22.17
CA ARG A 270 24.08 -53.25 21.66
C ARG A 270 25.61 -53.29 21.62
N PRO A 271 26.26 -54.40 22.02
CA PRO A 271 27.72 -54.46 22.07
C PRO A 271 28.32 -54.65 20.67
N ALA A 272 29.50 -54.04 20.48
CA ALA A 272 30.21 -53.92 19.22
C ALA A 272 30.83 -55.23 18.71
N PRO A 273 30.88 -55.45 17.38
CA PRO A 273 31.89 -56.30 16.77
C PRO A 273 33.10 -55.47 16.29
N LYS A 274 34.24 -56.16 16.27
CA LYS A 274 35.62 -55.67 16.15
C LYS A 274 35.93 -55.02 14.79
N SER A 275 36.83 -54.03 14.84
CA SER A 275 37.43 -53.29 13.72
C SER A 275 38.22 -54.16 12.74
N PRO A 276 38.19 -53.85 11.44
CA PRO A 276 39.34 -53.98 10.57
C PRO A 276 39.86 -52.63 10.05
N THR A 277 41.13 -52.69 9.68
CA THR A 277 42.17 -51.70 9.33
C THR A 277 41.90 -50.76 8.13
N PRO A 278 42.71 -49.69 7.96
CA PRO A 278 42.38 -48.54 7.11
C PRO A 278 42.70 -48.77 5.63
N ARG A 279 41.89 -48.16 4.74
CA ARG A 279 42.23 -47.96 3.32
C ARG A 279 42.54 -46.49 3.04
N PRO A 280 43.42 -46.21 2.05
CA PRO A 280 44.10 -44.93 1.91
C PRO A 280 43.20 -43.83 1.37
N THR A 281 43.50 -42.60 1.77
CA THR A 281 42.94 -41.34 1.27
C THR A 281 43.15 -41.16 -0.24
N PRO A 282 42.11 -40.87 -1.03
CA PRO A 282 42.25 -40.27 -2.34
C PRO A 282 42.51 -38.75 -2.24
N PRO A 283 43.12 -38.14 -3.27
CA PRO A 283 43.74 -36.83 -3.18
C PRO A 283 42.74 -35.67 -3.15
N SER A 284 43.18 -34.60 -2.50
CA SER A 284 42.57 -33.26 -2.51
C SER A 284 42.32 -32.79 -3.95
N ILE A 285 41.04 -32.55 -4.28
CA ILE A 285 40.66 -31.74 -5.44
C ILE A 285 40.12 -30.43 -4.88
N ALA A 286 40.81 -29.35 -5.21
CA ALA A 286 40.39 -27.98 -4.93
C ALA A 286 38.95 -27.76 -5.42
N ALA A 287 38.10 -27.21 -4.55
CA ALA A 287 36.78 -26.76 -4.94
C ALA A 287 36.93 -25.72 -6.07
N PRO A 288 36.19 -25.84 -7.18
CA PRO A 288 36.22 -24.83 -8.23
C PRO A 288 35.64 -23.53 -7.68
N THR A 289 36.38 -22.43 -7.86
CA THR A 289 35.87 -21.06 -7.77
C THR A 289 34.54 -20.96 -8.51
N PRO A 290 33.50 -20.34 -7.91
CA PRO A 290 32.24 -20.15 -8.60
C PRO A 290 32.49 -19.31 -9.87
N PRO A 291 31.92 -19.70 -11.03
CA PRO A 291 32.00 -18.86 -12.22
C PRO A 291 31.29 -17.53 -11.96
N PRO A 292 31.67 -16.45 -12.66
CA PRO A 292 30.96 -15.19 -12.58
C PRO A 292 29.47 -15.42 -12.88
N VAL A 293 28.62 -14.88 -12.01
CA VAL A 293 27.17 -14.96 -12.10
C VAL A 293 26.73 -14.36 -13.44
N ALA A 294 26.30 -15.22 -14.36
CA ALA A 294 25.57 -14.77 -15.52
C ALA A 294 24.20 -14.27 -15.04
N VAL A 295 23.93 -12.99 -15.28
CA VAL A 295 22.57 -12.44 -15.27
C VAL A 295 21.69 -13.39 -16.08
N PRO A 296 20.49 -13.81 -15.61
CA PRO A 296 19.59 -14.55 -16.47
C PRO A 296 19.22 -13.62 -17.62
N ASN A 297 19.86 -13.82 -18.77
CA ASN A 297 19.46 -13.18 -20.01
C ASN A 297 18.06 -13.68 -20.29
N LEU A 298 17.08 -12.78 -20.25
CA LEU A 298 15.85 -12.92 -21.01
C LEU A 298 16.28 -12.92 -22.48
N SER A 299 16.64 -14.10 -23.00
CA SER A 299 16.91 -14.29 -24.42
C SER A 299 15.57 -14.17 -25.14
N ILE A 300 15.16 -12.94 -25.43
CA ILE A 300 14.20 -12.65 -26.48
C ILE A 300 14.91 -13.03 -27.78
N PRO A 301 14.40 -13.99 -28.57
CA PRO A 301 15.01 -14.32 -29.86
C PRO A 301 15.06 -13.06 -30.73
N ALA A 302 16.19 -12.86 -31.42
CA ALA A 302 16.41 -11.73 -32.30
C ALA A 302 15.27 -11.61 -33.33
N ALA A 303 14.92 -10.35 -33.63
CA ALA A 303 13.79 -9.90 -34.44
C ALA A 303 13.70 -10.57 -35.83
N ASP A 304 13.09 -11.75 -35.91
CA ASP A 304 12.81 -12.41 -37.18
C ASP A 304 11.42 -13.07 -37.26
N THR A 305 10.44 -12.46 -36.60
CA THR A 305 9.01 -12.81 -36.78
C THR A 305 8.21 -11.53 -36.93
N SER A 306 8.11 -11.04 -38.18
CA SER A 306 7.14 -10.03 -38.57
C SER A 306 5.72 -10.55 -38.32
N GLY A 307 4.94 -9.85 -37.51
CA GLY A 307 3.50 -9.93 -37.40
C GLY A 307 2.96 -10.71 -36.21
N GLN A 308 3.81 -11.28 -35.35
CA GLN A 308 3.36 -12.05 -34.19
C GLN A 308 3.72 -11.38 -32.86
N ARG A 309 2.67 -11.15 -32.06
CA ARG A 309 2.80 -10.77 -30.65
C ARG A 309 3.69 -11.78 -29.93
N GLN A 310 4.83 -11.31 -29.47
CA GLN A 310 5.77 -12.11 -28.73
C GLN A 310 5.27 -12.28 -27.30
N PHE A 311 5.06 -13.51 -26.86
CA PHE A 311 4.79 -13.79 -25.45
C PHE A 311 6.03 -13.50 -24.62
N LEU A 312 5.88 -12.66 -23.58
CA LEU A 312 6.95 -12.33 -22.65
C LEU A 312 6.90 -13.25 -21.42
N ARG A 313 5.82 -13.17 -20.66
CA ARG A 313 5.62 -13.97 -19.44
C ARG A 313 4.16 -14.00 -19.01
N ARG A 314 3.82 -14.96 -18.17
CA ARG A 314 2.60 -14.94 -17.34
C ARG A 314 3.00 -14.55 -15.92
N GLY A 315 2.20 -13.72 -15.28
CA GLY A 315 2.50 -13.24 -13.93
C GLY A 315 1.38 -12.39 -13.37
N ARG A 316 1.73 -11.46 -12.48
CA ARG A 316 0.82 -10.44 -11.97
C ARG A 316 1.00 -9.11 -12.68
N GLY A 317 -0.04 -8.29 -12.65
CA GLY A 317 0.02 -6.93 -13.14
C GLY A 317 1.07 -6.08 -12.43
N SER A 318 1.35 -6.34 -11.15
CA SER A 318 2.41 -5.69 -10.37
C SER A 318 3.83 -5.89 -10.97
N GLU A 319 4.01 -6.89 -11.83
CA GLU A 319 5.28 -7.15 -12.52
C GLU A 319 5.45 -6.28 -13.79
N LEU A 320 4.45 -5.47 -14.16
CA LEU A 320 4.46 -4.59 -15.33
C LEU A 320 5.75 -3.77 -15.41
N LEU A 321 6.19 -3.20 -14.29
CA LEU A 321 7.39 -2.35 -14.25
C LEU A 321 8.65 -3.12 -14.64
N GLN A 322 8.81 -4.33 -14.10
CA GLN A 322 9.94 -5.20 -14.43
C GLN A 322 9.91 -5.64 -15.89
N VAL A 323 8.71 -5.90 -16.42
CA VAL A 323 8.50 -6.26 -17.84
C VAL A 323 8.90 -5.10 -18.74
N LEU A 324 8.42 -3.89 -18.47
CA LEU A 324 8.77 -2.69 -19.24
C LEU A 324 10.29 -2.48 -19.27
N VAL A 325 10.95 -2.62 -18.13
CA VAL A 325 12.42 -2.48 -18.04
C VAL A 325 13.15 -3.59 -18.79
N SER A 326 12.65 -4.82 -18.74
CA SER A 326 13.23 -5.94 -19.48
C SER A 326 13.12 -5.73 -21.00
N VAL A 327 12.00 -5.21 -21.48
CA VAL A 327 11.79 -4.86 -22.90
C VAL A 327 12.73 -3.73 -23.31
N MET A 328 12.88 -2.68 -22.50
CA MET A 328 13.81 -1.58 -22.82
C MET A 328 15.28 -2.04 -22.85
N LYS A 329 15.69 -2.91 -21.92
CA LYS A 329 17.07 -3.45 -21.86
C LYS A 329 17.45 -4.35 -23.04
N THR A 330 16.48 -4.96 -23.69
CA THR A 330 16.70 -5.83 -24.85
C THR A 330 16.84 -5.05 -26.16
N GLY A 331 16.80 -3.71 -26.11
CA GLY A 331 16.98 -2.83 -27.27
C GLY A 331 15.68 -2.47 -27.98
N TYR A 332 14.53 -2.96 -27.49
CA TYR A 332 13.23 -2.59 -28.01
C TYR A 332 12.80 -1.24 -27.44
N ALA A 333 13.21 -0.17 -28.12
CA ALA A 333 12.84 1.20 -27.79
C ALA A 333 11.45 1.60 -28.32
N ASP A 334 10.99 0.92 -29.39
CA ASP A 334 9.71 1.16 -30.05
C ASP A 334 8.86 -0.11 -30.02
N GLY A 335 7.58 0.02 -29.71
CA GLY A 335 6.62 -1.09 -29.75
C GLY A 335 5.53 -0.98 -28.68
N ARG A 336 4.77 -2.05 -28.48
CA ARG A 336 3.65 -2.08 -27.52
C ARG A 336 3.77 -3.25 -26.57
N VAL A 337 3.73 -2.98 -25.27
CA VAL A 337 3.53 -4.01 -24.25
C VAL A 337 2.03 -4.18 -24.02
N ILE A 338 1.54 -5.40 -24.22
CA ILE A 338 0.14 -5.77 -24.09
C ILE A 338 -0.02 -6.63 -22.84
N VAL A 339 -1.01 -6.29 -22.02
CA VAL A 339 -1.32 -7.03 -20.79
C VAL A 339 -2.74 -7.58 -20.91
N ASP A 340 -2.88 -8.90 -20.99
CA ASP A 340 -4.15 -9.60 -21.08
C ASP A 340 -4.53 -10.24 -19.75
N HIS A 341 -5.64 -9.79 -19.16
CA HIS A 341 -6.20 -10.42 -17.96
C HIS A 341 -6.72 -11.82 -18.30
N GLN A 342 -6.40 -12.81 -17.47
CA GLN A 342 -6.70 -14.20 -17.81
C GLN A 342 -8.14 -14.62 -17.43
N GLN A 343 -8.77 -13.93 -16.48
CA GLN A 343 -10.11 -14.27 -15.99
C GLN A 343 -11.21 -13.35 -16.52
N GLN A 344 -10.84 -12.22 -17.10
CA GLN A 344 -11.76 -11.18 -17.55
C GLN A 344 -11.35 -10.77 -18.95
N ILE A 345 -12.30 -10.42 -19.82
CA ILE A 345 -12.02 -10.01 -21.19
C ILE A 345 -11.62 -8.53 -21.19
N ILE A 346 -10.53 -8.23 -20.49
CA ILE A 346 -9.94 -6.90 -20.38
C ILE A 346 -8.46 -6.95 -20.74
N ARG A 347 -7.99 -5.88 -21.38
CA ARG A 347 -6.62 -5.70 -21.86
C ARG A 347 -6.16 -4.29 -21.56
N ALA A 348 -4.87 -4.14 -21.26
CA ALA A 348 -4.19 -2.86 -21.31
C ALA A 348 -3.04 -2.87 -22.32
N GLU A 349 -2.75 -1.71 -22.89
CA GLU A 349 -1.75 -1.53 -23.92
C GLU A 349 -0.87 -0.32 -23.59
N PHE A 350 0.44 -0.55 -23.56
CA PHE A 350 1.47 0.42 -23.21
C PHE A 350 2.35 0.64 -24.42
N SER A 351 2.25 1.80 -25.06
CA SER A 351 2.98 2.10 -26.30
C SER A 351 4.26 2.86 -25.98
N LEU A 352 5.38 2.29 -26.40
CA LEU A 352 6.73 2.80 -26.23
C LEU A 352 7.25 3.39 -27.54
N PHE A 353 7.84 4.57 -27.45
CA PHE A 353 8.53 5.23 -28.54
C PHE A 353 9.86 5.80 -28.04
N LYS A 354 10.96 5.38 -28.65
CA LYS A 354 12.35 5.72 -28.31
C LYS A 354 12.64 5.53 -26.83
N GLY A 355 12.11 4.47 -26.24
CA GLY A 355 12.25 4.11 -24.82
C GLY A 355 11.38 4.92 -23.87
N SER A 356 10.50 5.80 -24.36
CA SER A 356 9.53 6.55 -23.56
C SER A 356 8.13 5.97 -23.72
N LEU A 357 7.35 5.91 -22.64
CA LEU A 357 5.93 5.58 -22.70
C LEU A 357 5.16 6.80 -23.19
N VAL A 358 4.61 6.70 -24.40
CA VAL A 358 3.90 7.80 -25.05
C VAL A 358 2.39 7.65 -24.98
N HIS A 359 1.88 6.44 -24.81
CA HIS A 359 0.45 6.20 -24.73
C HIS A 359 0.12 4.98 -23.88
N VAL A 360 -0.98 5.06 -23.12
CA VAL A 360 -1.54 3.96 -22.34
C VAL A 360 -3.03 3.89 -22.58
N SER A 361 -3.55 2.70 -22.86
CA SER A 361 -4.98 2.46 -23.00
C SER A 361 -5.41 1.16 -22.31
N THR A 362 -6.70 1.06 -22.00
CA THR A 362 -7.28 -0.15 -21.39
C THR A 362 -8.73 -0.33 -21.84
N THR A 363 -9.17 -1.58 -21.86
CA THR A 363 -10.58 -1.94 -22.07
C THR A 363 -11.33 -2.21 -20.76
N ALA A 364 -10.64 -2.18 -19.61
CA ALA A 364 -11.27 -2.38 -18.30
C ALA A 364 -12.31 -1.30 -17.97
N PHE A 365 -12.09 -0.09 -18.49
CA PHE A 365 -12.95 1.05 -18.34
C PHE A 365 -12.78 2.01 -19.52
N ASN A 366 -13.78 2.84 -19.76
CA ASN A 366 -13.77 3.80 -20.87
C ASN A 366 -13.48 5.21 -20.32
N ILE A 367 -12.26 5.69 -20.49
CA ILE A 367 -11.89 7.09 -20.23
C ILE A 367 -11.70 7.77 -21.57
N ARG A 368 -12.75 8.41 -22.08
CA ARG A 368 -12.60 9.31 -23.22
C ARG A 368 -11.99 10.62 -22.71
N PHE A 369 -10.88 11.04 -23.31
CA PHE A 369 -10.17 12.25 -22.92
C PHE A 369 -11.11 13.47 -22.87
N GLY A 370 -11.96 13.65 -23.88
CA GLY A 370 -12.97 14.71 -23.88
C GLY A 370 -13.96 14.67 -22.70
N ASP A 371 -14.48 13.49 -22.37
CA ASP A 371 -15.41 13.32 -21.26
C ASP A 371 -14.72 13.59 -19.90
N LEU A 372 -13.44 13.24 -19.78
CA LEU A 372 -12.61 13.55 -18.61
C LEU A 372 -12.48 15.07 -18.41
N LEU A 373 -12.20 15.81 -19.48
CA LEU A 373 -12.09 17.28 -19.44
C LEU A 373 -13.40 17.94 -19.01
N VAL A 374 -14.53 17.43 -19.53
CA VAL A 374 -15.85 17.94 -19.16
C VAL A 374 -16.16 17.68 -17.69
N ARG A 375 -15.87 16.47 -17.21
CA ARG A 375 -16.10 16.11 -15.80
C ARG A 375 -15.23 16.91 -14.83
N ARG A 376 -14.01 17.27 -15.23
CA ARG A 376 -13.11 18.13 -14.44
C ARG A 376 -13.50 19.61 -14.46
N GLY A 377 -14.46 20.00 -15.29
CA GLY A 377 -14.85 21.40 -15.50
C GLY A 377 -13.83 22.21 -16.31
N VAL A 378 -12.83 21.55 -16.91
CA VAL A 378 -11.84 22.16 -17.79
C VAL A 378 -12.48 22.53 -19.14
N LEU A 379 -13.48 21.75 -19.56
CA LEU A 379 -14.16 21.92 -20.85
C LEU A 379 -15.68 21.90 -20.68
N GLY A 380 -16.39 22.78 -21.39
CA GLY A 380 -17.85 22.72 -21.48
C GLY A 380 -18.32 21.58 -22.41
N PRO A 381 -19.49 20.96 -22.18
CA PRO A 381 -20.04 19.96 -23.10
C PRO A 381 -20.24 20.46 -24.53
N GLY A 382 -20.53 21.77 -24.68
CA GLY A 382 -20.65 22.43 -25.98
C GLY A 382 -19.30 22.55 -26.71
N GLN A 383 -18.26 22.99 -25.99
CA GLN A 383 -16.89 23.10 -26.50
C GLN A 383 -16.34 21.73 -26.92
N LEU A 384 -16.64 20.68 -26.15
CA LEU A 384 -16.28 19.32 -26.54
C LEU A 384 -16.98 18.89 -27.84
N ARG A 385 -18.26 19.21 -27.99
CA ARG A 385 -19.02 18.85 -29.20
C ARG A 385 -18.43 19.54 -30.44
N GLU A 386 -18.14 20.83 -30.33
CA GLU A 386 -17.49 21.62 -31.38
C GLU A 386 -16.13 21.01 -31.76
N ALA A 387 -15.29 20.72 -30.78
CA ALA A 387 -13.98 20.11 -31.03
C ALA A 387 -14.07 18.71 -31.66
N LEU A 388 -15.07 17.90 -31.28
CA LEU A 388 -15.33 16.59 -31.90
C LEU A 388 -15.89 16.70 -33.32
N GLU A 389 -16.66 17.74 -33.63
CA GLU A 389 -17.15 18.01 -35.00
C GLU A 389 -16.00 18.42 -35.92
N GLU A 390 -15.06 19.23 -35.43
CA GLU A 390 -13.84 19.55 -36.15
C GLU A 390 -12.95 18.32 -36.35
N GLN A 391 -12.79 17.48 -35.32
CA GLN A 391 -12.03 16.23 -35.41
C GLN A 391 -12.62 15.27 -36.46
N LYS A 392 -13.96 15.18 -36.54
CA LYS A 392 -14.63 14.38 -37.60
C LYS A 392 -14.32 14.92 -39.00
N SER A 393 -14.21 16.23 -39.14
CA SER A 393 -13.90 16.91 -40.40
C SER A 393 -12.41 16.82 -40.75
N HIS A 394 -11.55 16.63 -39.74
CA HIS A 394 -10.10 16.49 -39.87
C HIS A 394 -9.60 15.28 -39.07
N PRO A 395 -9.73 14.05 -39.61
CA PRO A 395 -9.39 12.82 -38.88
C PRO A 395 -7.93 12.73 -38.41
N ASN A 396 -7.05 13.53 -39.01
CA ASN A 396 -5.63 13.61 -38.67
C ASN A 396 -5.34 14.58 -37.51
N LEU A 397 -6.31 15.39 -37.07
CA LEU A 397 -6.16 16.30 -35.94
C LEU A 397 -6.65 15.63 -34.65
N HIS A 398 -5.82 15.71 -33.61
CA HIS A 398 -6.19 15.18 -32.31
C HIS A 398 -7.07 16.15 -31.54
N LEU A 399 -7.95 15.60 -30.71
CA LEU A 399 -8.85 16.39 -29.88
C LEU A 399 -8.07 17.41 -29.02
N GLY A 400 -6.93 17.03 -28.43
CA GLY A 400 -6.10 17.95 -27.64
C GLY A 400 -5.57 19.14 -28.43
N GLU A 401 -5.11 18.93 -29.67
CA GLU A 401 -4.63 20.01 -30.53
C GLU A 401 -5.74 20.97 -30.92
N ILE A 402 -6.93 20.43 -31.24
CA ILE A 402 -8.12 21.22 -31.55
C ILE A 402 -8.49 22.07 -30.33
N LEU A 403 -8.51 21.48 -29.14
CA LEU A 403 -8.83 22.20 -27.89
C LEU A 403 -7.85 23.34 -27.58
N VAL A 404 -6.55 23.16 -27.85
CA VAL A 404 -5.54 24.22 -27.68
C VAL A 404 -5.71 25.31 -28.75
N ARG A 405 -5.94 24.94 -30.02
CA ARG A 405 -6.16 25.90 -31.11
C ARG A 405 -7.38 26.79 -30.88
N HIS A 406 -8.45 26.22 -30.35
CA HIS A 406 -9.66 26.94 -29.95
C HIS A 406 -9.49 27.77 -28.66
N GLY A 407 -8.36 27.62 -27.96
CA GLY A 407 -8.12 28.28 -26.68
C GLY A 407 -9.00 27.75 -25.54
N PHE A 408 -9.60 26.57 -25.71
CA PHE A 408 -10.44 25.94 -24.69
C PHE A 408 -9.63 25.32 -23.56
N VAL A 409 -8.39 24.89 -23.85
CA VAL A 409 -7.45 24.33 -22.87
C VAL A 409 -6.08 24.93 -23.12
N ALA A 410 -5.34 25.27 -22.05
CA ALA A 410 -3.97 25.74 -22.19
C ALA A 410 -3.04 24.58 -22.57
N GLU A 411 -2.06 24.84 -23.44
CA GLU A 411 -1.09 23.84 -23.88
C GLU A 411 -0.34 23.19 -22.70
N ALA A 412 -0.07 23.96 -21.65
CA ALA A 412 0.61 23.51 -20.44
C ALA A 412 -0.20 22.51 -19.59
N ASP A 413 -1.54 22.48 -19.74
CA ASP A 413 -2.41 21.62 -18.92
C ASP A 413 -2.57 20.21 -19.53
N ILE A 414 -2.43 20.09 -20.86
CA ILE A 414 -2.60 18.83 -21.58
C ILE A 414 -1.66 17.72 -21.03
N PRO A 415 -0.35 17.95 -20.80
CA PRO A 415 0.54 16.93 -20.23
C PRO A 415 0.11 16.41 -18.85
N LEU A 416 -0.41 17.28 -17.98
CA LEU A 416 -0.88 16.90 -16.66
C LEU A 416 -2.13 16.01 -16.76
N LEU A 417 -3.04 16.36 -17.66
CA LEU A 417 -4.28 15.61 -17.89
C LEU A 417 -4.04 14.24 -18.52
N VAL A 418 -3.09 14.15 -19.45
CA VAL A 418 -2.65 12.87 -20.05
C VAL A 418 -1.93 12.01 -19.03
N THR A 419 -1.02 12.58 -18.23
CA THR A 419 -0.32 11.86 -17.15
C THR A 419 -1.31 11.24 -16.16
N HIS A 420 -2.33 12.00 -15.77
CA HIS A 420 -3.39 11.49 -14.89
C HIS A 420 -4.19 10.33 -15.51
N GLN A 421 -4.46 10.37 -16.81
CA GLN A 421 -5.10 9.27 -17.52
C GLN A 421 -4.20 8.02 -17.53
N MET A 422 -2.89 8.20 -17.74
CA MET A 422 -1.91 7.11 -17.72
C MET A 422 -1.81 6.49 -16.33
N GLU A 423 -1.72 7.29 -15.26
CA GLU A 423 -1.74 6.86 -13.85
C GLU A 423 -2.92 5.91 -13.58
N ALA A 424 -4.13 6.32 -13.98
CA ALA A 424 -5.33 5.53 -13.78
C ALA A 424 -5.21 4.12 -14.38
N VAL A 425 -4.66 4.01 -15.60
CA VAL A 425 -4.48 2.71 -16.27
C VAL A 425 -3.34 1.91 -15.65
N ILE A 426 -2.21 2.55 -15.33
CA ILE A 426 -1.06 1.89 -14.71
C ILE A 426 -1.47 1.28 -13.37
N TYR A 427 -2.08 2.08 -12.49
CA TYR A 427 -2.49 1.61 -11.17
C TYR A 427 -3.57 0.53 -11.23
N GLU A 428 -4.50 0.63 -12.18
CA GLU A 428 -5.45 -0.47 -12.44
C GLU A 428 -4.71 -1.76 -12.77
N VAL A 429 -3.81 -1.73 -13.76
CA VAL A 429 -3.08 -2.91 -14.21
C VAL A 429 -2.22 -3.49 -13.10
N LEU A 430 -1.51 -2.67 -12.31
CA LEU A 430 -0.66 -3.13 -11.21
C LEU A 430 -1.39 -3.97 -10.17
N THR A 431 -2.71 -3.79 -10.07
CA THR A 431 -3.54 -4.53 -9.12
C THR A 431 -4.11 -5.84 -9.71
N TRP A 432 -3.91 -6.13 -11.00
CA TRP A 432 -4.37 -7.36 -11.66
C TRP A 432 -3.63 -8.60 -11.16
N ASN A 433 -4.37 -9.67 -10.84
CA ASN A 433 -3.83 -10.84 -10.15
C ASN A 433 -3.32 -11.99 -11.06
N ASP A 434 -3.80 -12.06 -12.31
CA ASP A 434 -3.39 -13.10 -13.27
C ASP A 434 -3.44 -12.55 -14.69
N VAL A 435 -2.26 -12.29 -15.25
CA VAL A 435 -2.09 -11.63 -16.54
C VAL A 435 -1.06 -12.33 -17.41
N LYS A 436 -1.18 -12.14 -18.72
CA LYS A 436 -0.13 -12.47 -19.69
C LYS A 436 0.40 -11.20 -20.33
N PHE A 437 1.71 -11.08 -20.38
CA PHE A 437 2.43 -10.00 -21.02
C PHE A 437 2.86 -10.43 -22.41
N TYR A 438 2.65 -9.55 -23.37
CA TYR A 438 3.12 -9.70 -24.74
C TYR A 438 3.84 -8.43 -25.18
N PHE A 439 4.74 -8.56 -26.14
CA PHE A 439 5.36 -7.46 -26.84
C PHE A 439 4.98 -7.51 -28.32
N ASP A 440 4.69 -6.36 -28.89
CA ASP A 440 4.36 -6.20 -30.30
C ASP A 440 5.28 -5.12 -30.90
N ALA A 441 6.22 -5.54 -31.74
CA ALA A 441 7.25 -4.69 -32.35
C ALA A 441 6.78 -4.00 -33.64
N ASP A 442 5.75 -4.54 -34.31
CA ASP A 442 5.36 -4.12 -35.66
C ASP A 442 4.37 -2.96 -35.66
N ASN A 443 3.94 -2.53 -34.48
CA ASN A 443 3.04 -1.41 -34.40
C ASN A 443 3.83 -0.10 -34.48
N GLN A 444 3.98 0.41 -35.69
CA GLN A 444 4.39 1.78 -35.92
C GLN A 444 3.40 2.69 -35.21
N ILE A 445 3.79 3.27 -34.08
CA ILE A 445 3.14 4.46 -33.57
C ILE A 445 3.29 5.47 -34.72
N PRO A 446 2.21 5.89 -35.39
CA PRO A 446 2.27 6.90 -36.42
C PRO A 446 3.13 8.06 -35.91
N GLN A 447 4.03 8.62 -36.74
CA GLN A 447 4.84 9.77 -36.31
C GLN A 447 3.97 10.96 -35.86
N GLN A 448 2.69 10.96 -36.23
CA GLN A 448 1.62 11.87 -35.84
C GLN A 448 0.86 11.44 -34.56
N GLU A 449 1.25 10.37 -33.87
CA GLU A 449 0.76 9.97 -32.54
C GLU A 449 1.79 10.28 -31.44
N VAL A 450 2.98 10.79 -31.81
CA VAL A 450 4.01 11.23 -30.87
C VAL A 450 3.78 12.69 -30.50
N TYR A 451 2.61 12.98 -29.96
CA TYR A 451 2.35 14.27 -29.33
C TYR A 451 2.30 14.02 -27.82
N HIS A 452 3.06 14.82 -27.08
CA HIS A 452 3.34 14.69 -25.65
C HIS A 452 4.36 13.58 -25.32
N LYS A 453 5.64 13.99 -25.27
CA LYS A 453 6.66 13.22 -24.55
C LYS A 453 6.36 13.34 -23.07
N VAL A 454 5.55 12.44 -22.50
CA VAL A 454 5.86 12.00 -21.15
C VAL A 454 7.16 11.22 -21.33
N SER A 455 8.29 11.90 -21.15
CA SER A 455 9.54 11.20 -21.12
C SER A 455 9.50 10.39 -19.85
N ILE A 456 9.07 9.13 -19.96
CA ILE A 456 9.65 8.10 -19.13
C ILE A 456 11.09 8.02 -19.61
N LYS A 457 11.90 8.98 -19.15
CA LYS A 457 13.31 8.70 -19.04
C LYS A 457 13.31 7.42 -18.19
N ALA A 458 13.93 6.38 -18.71
CA ALA A 458 14.34 5.27 -17.90
C ALA A 458 15.81 5.50 -17.49
N PRO A 459 16.14 6.50 -16.63
CA PRO A 459 17.43 6.51 -15.95
C PRO A 459 17.33 5.47 -14.82
N PHE A 460 16.81 4.28 -15.14
CA PHE A 460 16.53 3.23 -14.19
C PHE A 460 17.54 2.13 -14.43
N GLU A 461 18.47 2.00 -13.50
CA GLU A 461 19.23 0.79 -13.36
C GLU A 461 18.46 -0.18 -12.46
N ILE A 462 18.60 -1.48 -12.75
CA ILE A 462 18.20 -2.53 -11.82
C ILE A 462 19.35 -2.60 -10.83
N GLN A 463 19.29 -1.82 -9.76
CA GLN A 463 20.28 -1.85 -8.68
C GLN A 463 19.65 -2.57 -7.50
N ASP A 464 20.28 -3.67 -7.08
CA ASP A 464 19.70 -4.61 -6.13
C ASP A 464 18.22 -4.83 -6.46
N GLY A 465 17.95 -5.06 -7.77
CA GLY A 465 16.68 -5.27 -8.46
C GLY A 465 15.43 -4.59 -7.93
N ARG A 466 15.63 -3.34 -7.53
CA ARG A 466 14.67 -2.26 -7.62
C ARG A 466 14.97 -1.44 -8.87
N LEU A 467 13.96 -0.71 -9.35
CA LEU A 467 14.21 0.39 -10.26
C LEU A 467 14.86 1.51 -9.45
N SER A 468 16.16 1.72 -9.67
CA SER A 468 16.96 2.73 -8.99
C SER A 468 17.40 3.80 -9.98
N ARG A 469 17.27 5.05 -9.59
CA ARG A 469 17.47 6.23 -10.44
C ARG A 469 18.98 6.52 -10.62
N THR A 470 19.45 6.76 -11.85
CA THR A 470 20.82 7.25 -12.10
C THR A 470 20.94 8.78 -11.95
N ASP A 471 19.85 9.55 -12.10
CA ASP A 471 19.91 11.01 -12.21
C ASP A 471 18.97 11.73 -11.22
N ALA A 472 19.47 12.69 -10.45
CA ALA A 472 18.73 13.41 -9.41
C ALA A 472 17.68 14.45 -9.89
N SER A 473 17.23 14.41 -11.15
CA SER A 473 16.29 15.41 -11.67
C SER A 473 14.90 15.30 -11.05
N SER A 474 14.26 16.44 -10.75
CA SER A 474 12.94 16.57 -10.12
C SER A 474 11.73 16.28 -11.03
N ASP A 475 11.94 15.58 -12.15
CA ASP A 475 10.86 15.28 -13.10
C ASP A 475 9.95 14.17 -12.51
N TYR A 476 8.64 14.39 -12.49
CA TYR A 476 7.64 13.41 -12.02
C TYR A 476 7.72 12.10 -12.84
N ASN A 477 7.86 10.97 -12.15
CA ASN A 477 7.87 9.65 -12.78
C ASN A 477 6.75 8.74 -12.25
N VAL A 478 5.71 8.57 -13.07
CA VAL A 478 4.55 7.75 -12.73
C VAL A 478 4.89 6.32 -12.33
N LEU A 479 5.95 5.72 -12.90
CA LEU A 479 6.31 4.32 -12.64
C LEU A 479 7.00 4.13 -11.29
N GLU A 480 7.84 5.09 -10.88
CA GLU A 480 8.47 5.10 -9.55
C GLU A 480 7.41 5.27 -8.47
N GLU A 481 6.54 6.25 -8.65
CA GLU A 481 5.41 6.50 -7.76
C GLU A 481 4.51 5.25 -7.67
N ALA A 482 4.32 4.53 -8.78
CA ALA A 482 3.55 3.31 -8.80
C ALA A 482 4.19 2.13 -8.05
N ASP A 483 5.52 1.94 -8.14
CA ASP A 483 6.24 0.91 -7.36
C ASP A 483 6.21 1.24 -5.86
N HIS A 484 6.52 2.49 -5.52
CA HIS A 484 6.52 2.98 -4.14
C HIS A 484 5.14 2.80 -3.49
N ASN A 485 4.08 3.13 -4.22
CA ASN A 485 2.71 3.06 -3.74
C ASN A 485 2.02 1.71 -3.95
N LEU A 486 2.67 0.73 -4.58
CA LEU A 486 2.10 -0.59 -4.86
C LEU A 486 1.45 -1.25 -3.63
N PRO A 487 2.04 -1.24 -2.42
CA PRO A 487 1.39 -1.85 -1.26
C PRO A 487 0.04 -1.20 -0.93
N ILE A 488 -0.03 0.12 -1.05
CA ILE A 488 -1.23 0.93 -0.82
C ILE A 488 -2.27 0.61 -1.88
N LEU A 489 -1.87 0.55 -3.16
CA LEU A 489 -2.74 0.20 -4.28
C LEU A 489 -3.34 -1.20 -4.13
N LEU A 490 -2.55 -2.20 -3.71
CA LEU A 490 -3.05 -3.56 -3.47
C LEU A 490 -4.08 -3.57 -2.34
N MET A 491 -3.81 -2.84 -1.26
CA MET A 491 -4.70 -2.74 -0.11
C MET A 491 -6.00 -2.00 -0.42
N MET A 492 -5.90 -0.94 -1.21
CA MET A 492 -7.05 -0.25 -1.78
C MET A 492 -7.85 -1.17 -2.66
N ARG A 493 -7.25 -1.98 -3.54
CA ARG A 493 -7.99 -2.96 -4.36
C ARG A 493 -8.75 -3.97 -3.48
N GLU A 494 -8.24 -4.33 -2.32
CA GLU A 494 -8.94 -5.24 -1.40
C GLU A 494 -10.16 -4.59 -0.74
N LYS A 495 -10.03 -3.35 -0.23
CA LYS A 495 -11.11 -2.64 0.46
C LYS A 495 -12.08 -1.93 -0.48
N LEU A 496 -11.60 -1.47 -1.64
CA LEU A 496 -12.33 -0.82 -2.75
C LEU A 496 -12.48 -1.78 -3.94
N SER A 497 -12.84 -3.03 -3.65
CA SER A 497 -12.83 -4.12 -4.63
C SER A 497 -13.79 -3.97 -5.82
N ASN A 498 -14.75 -3.04 -5.72
CA ASN A 498 -15.63 -2.68 -6.82
C ASN A 498 -15.56 -1.18 -7.11
N PHE A 499 -14.75 -0.78 -8.10
CA PHE A 499 -14.66 0.62 -8.54
C PHE A 499 -15.96 1.15 -9.18
N LYS A 500 -16.93 0.28 -9.47
CA LYS A 500 -18.29 0.69 -9.88
C LYS A 500 -19.21 0.96 -8.69
N ALA A 501 -18.77 0.67 -7.46
CA ALA A 501 -19.51 1.01 -6.27
C ALA A 501 -19.66 2.52 -6.14
N ILE A 502 -20.75 2.94 -5.53
CA ILE A 502 -21.09 4.34 -5.33
C ILE A 502 -20.76 4.71 -3.89
N PRO A 503 -19.79 5.62 -3.63
CA PRO A 503 -19.55 6.13 -2.30
C PRO A 503 -20.72 7.00 -1.84
N VAL A 504 -21.14 6.82 -0.59
CA VAL A 504 -22.22 7.57 0.06
C VAL A 504 -21.70 8.10 1.39
N ARG A 505 -22.02 9.35 1.72
CA ARG A 505 -21.64 9.96 3.00
C ARG A 505 -22.46 9.35 4.12
N THR A 506 -21.81 9.02 5.23
CA THR A 506 -22.48 8.58 6.45
C THR A 506 -22.83 9.78 7.33
N PRO A 507 -23.86 9.69 8.19
CA PRO A 507 -24.24 10.77 9.11
C PRO A 507 -23.30 10.89 10.33
N ARG A 508 -22.10 10.30 10.30
CA ARG A 508 -21.16 10.35 11.44
C ARG A 508 -20.60 11.76 11.63
N PRO A 509 -20.25 12.15 12.87
CA PRO A 509 -19.52 13.39 13.13
C PRO A 509 -18.21 13.37 12.35
N ILE A 510 -18.04 14.33 11.45
CA ILE A 510 -16.83 14.49 10.67
C ILE A 510 -15.81 15.19 11.56
N GLY A 511 -14.68 14.54 11.82
CA GLY A 511 -13.53 15.17 12.51
C GLY A 511 -12.85 16.23 11.64
N VAL A 512 -11.67 16.67 12.04
CA VAL A 512 -10.83 17.52 11.17
C VAL A 512 -10.37 16.66 9.98
N LEU A 513 -10.74 17.06 8.77
CA LEU A 513 -10.31 16.44 7.52
C LEU A 513 -9.17 17.24 6.88
N SER A 514 -8.29 16.56 6.15
CA SER A 514 -7.29 17.23 5.31
C SER A 514 -7.94 17.97 4.14
N ASP A 515 -7.20 18.87 3.50
CA ASP A 515 -7.68 19.60 2.32
C ASP A 515 -8.06 18.64 1.18
N GLU A 516 -7.26 17.60 0.95
CA GLU A 516 -7.52 16.57 -0.04
C GLU A 516 -8.80 15.78 0.28
N GLN A 517 -8.98 15.40 1.55
CA GLN A 517 -10.19 14.70 2.01
C GLN A 517 -11.43 15.56 1.84
N ASN A 518 -11.34 16.86 2.13
CA ASN A 518 -12.45 17.81 1.94
C ASN A 518 -12.83 17.93 0.46
N VAL A 519 -11.84 18.04 -0.44
CA VAL A 519 -12.07 18.09 -1.88
C VAL A 519 -12.75 16.81 -2.38
N VAL A 520 -12.26 15.64 -1.97
CA VAL A 520 -12.86 14.36 -2.36
C VAL A 520 -14.27 14.22 -1.79
N LEU A 521 -14.47 14.50 -0.51
CA LEU A 521 -15.77 14.39 0.15
C LEU A 521 -16.79 15.30 -0.52
N ALA A 522 -16.42 16.53 -0.90
CA ALA A 522 -17.27 17.46 -1.63
C ALA A 522 -17.80 16.87 -2.95
N GLY A 523 -16.99 16.08 -3.65
CA GLY A 523 -17.38 15.37 -4.88
C GLY A 523 -18.31 14.17 -4.68
N ILE A 524 -18.43 13.64 -3.46
CA ILE A 524 -19.29 12.49 -3.15
C ILE A 524 -20.75 12.94 -3.07
N ASN A 525 -21.49 12.70 -4.15
CA ASN A 525 -22.91 13.03 -4.31
C ASN A 525 -23.85 11.81 -4.19
N GLY A 526 -23.32 10.61 -3.95
CA GLY A 526 -24.11 9.38 -3.86
C GLY A 526 -24.66 8.87 -5.21
N GLN A 527 -24.13 9.35 -6.33
CA GLN A 527 -24.50 8.91 -7.69
C GLN A 527 -23.29 8.47 -8.52
N ALA A 528 -22.19 9.23 -8.47
CA ALA A 528 -20.97 8.88 -9.20
C ALA A 528 -20.32 7.64 -8.59
N SER A 529 -19.85 6.72 -9.42
CA SER A 529 -19.04 5.58 -8.95
C SER A 529 -17.67 6.02 -8.46
N LEU A 530 -16.97 5.17 -7.70
CA LEU A 530 -15.58 5.42 -7.27
C LEU A 530 -14.68 5.73 -8.47
N GLN A 531 -14.82 4.98 -9.56
CA GLN A 531 -14.09 5.21 -10.80
C GLN A 531 -14.35 6.59 -11.38
N GLU A 532 -15.62 7.00 -11.45
CA GLU A 532 -15.97 8.31 -11.99
C GLU A 532 -15.45 9.45 -11.11
N LEU A 533 -15.48 9.26 -9.80
CA LEU A 533 -14.98 10.22 -8.84
C LEU A 533 -13.46 10.37 -8.96
N LEU A 534 -12.71 9.25 -9.00
CA LEU A 534 -11.25 9.23 -9.18
C LEU A 534 -10.79 10.00 -10.42
N LEU A 535 -11.59 9.96 -11.48
CA LEU A 535 -11.28 10.64 -12.73
C LEU A 535 -11.70 12.11 -12.74
N ALA A 536 -12.83 12.42 -12.10
CA ALA A 536 -13.40 13.77 -12.09
C ALA A 536 -12.71 14.73 -11.12
N THR A 537 -12.03 14.24 -10.08
CA THR A 537 -11.32 15.11 -9.13
C THR A 537 -10.18 15.87 -9.80
N GLN A 538 -9.93 17.10 -9.33
CA GLN A 538 -8.78 17.91 -9.75
C GLN A 538 -7.46 17.48 -9.09
N LEU A 539 -7.53 16.66 -8.03
CA LEU A 539 -6.36 16.08 -7.39
C LEU A 539 -5.72 14.98 -8.25
N PRO A 540 -4.41 14.68 -8.05
CA PRO A 540 -3.75 13.53 -8.65
C PRO A 540 -4.44 12.21 -8.31
N TYR A 541 -4.34 11.20 -9.17
CA TYR A 541 -5.14 9.97 -9.05
C TYR A 541 -4.85 9.26 -7.72
N PHE A 542 -3.57 9.14 -7.38
CA PHE A 542 -3.13 8.49 -6.14
C PHE A 542 -3.60 9.25 -4.89
N THR A 543 -3.56 10.59 -4.92
CA THR A 543 -4.03 11.45 -3.83
C THR A 543 -5.53 11.28 -3.61
N THR A 544 -6.32 11.30 -4.68
CA THR A 544 -7.78 11.07 -4.61
C THR A 544 -8.09 9.68 -4.05
N LEU A 545 -7.38 8.67 -4.53
CA LEU A 545 -7.56 7.29 -4.10
C LEU A 545 -7.23 7.12 -2.61
N THR A 546 -6.16 7.76 -2.13
CA THR A 546 -5.75 7.76 -0.72
C THR A 546 -6.78 8.46 0.16
N ALA A 547 -7.28 9.62 -0.25
CA ALA A 547 -8.33 10.33 0.46
C ALA A 547 -9.64 9.50 0.52
N LEU A 548 -10.07 8.88 -0.59
CA LEU A 548 -11.23 7.99 -0.62
C LEU A 548 -11.09 6.82 0.34
N PHE A 549 -9.91 6.20 0.31
CA PHE A 549 -9.58 5.11 1.20
C PHE A 549 -9.67 5.53 2.67
N GLN A 550 -9.06 6.66 3.04
CA GLN A 550 -9.07 7.17 4.42
C GLN A 550 -10.49 7.52 4.89
N LEU A 551 -11.31 8.14 4.03
CA LEU A 551 -12.72 8.43 4.32
C LEU A 551 -13.52 7.13 4.54
N LEU A 552 -13.23 6.07 3.79
CA LEU A 552 -13.89 4.77 3.95
C LEU A 552 -13.44 4.08 5.25
N SER A 553 -12.14 4.07 5.53
CA SER A 553 -11.57 3.46 6.75
C SER A 553 -12.00 4.16 8.04
N THR A 554 -12.21 5.47 8.00
CA THR A 554 -12.77 6.22 9.14
C THR A 554 -14.30 6.08 9.24
N GLY A 555 -14.93 5.48 8.23
CA GLY A 555 -16.38 5.29 8.15
C GLY A 555 -17.14 6.60 7.92
N VAL A 556 -16.48 7.64 7.41
CA VAL A 556 -17.12 8.89 6.94
C VAL A 556 -17.91 8.62 5.65
N ILE A 557 -17.48 7.63 4.87
CA ILE A 557 -18.21 7.15 3.70
C ILE A 557 -18.42 5.64 3.77
N GLU A 558 -19.44 5.15 3.08
CA GLU A 558 -19.72 3.74 2.84
C GLU A 558 -19.90 3.49 1.34
N LEU A 559 -19.74 2.24 0.91
CA LEU A 559 -19.91 1.84 -0.49
C LEU A 559 -21.26 1.15 -0.68
N ARG A 560 -22.02 1.63 -1.67
CA ARG A 560 -23.25 0.97 -2.15
C ARG A 560 -22.96 0.24 -3.47
N GLU A 561 -23.56 -0.93 -3.67
CA GLU A 561 -23.49 -1.61 -4.97
C GLU A 561 -24.07 -0.72 -6.08
N GLY A 562 -23.30 -0.56 -7.16
CA GLY A 562 -23.75 0.15 -8.35
C GLY A 562 -24.80 -0.66 -9.13
N PRO A 563 -25.55 -0.03 -10.05
CA PRO A 563 -26.53 -0.76 -10.86
C PRO A 563 -25.83 -1.83 -11.72
N GLU A 564 -26.15 -3.11 -11.46
CA GLU A 564 -25.66 -4.23 -12.29
C GLU A 564 -26.09 -4.04 -13.75
N SER A 565 -25.13 -4.09 -14.68
CA SER A 565 -25.43 -4.32 -16.09
C SER A 565 -26.04 -5.72 -16.22
N ARG A 566 -27.36 -5.80 -16.41
CA ARG A 566 -28.07 -7.05 -16.73
C ARG A 566 -27.43 -7.69 -17.97
N THR A 567 -26.62 -8.71 -17.78
CA THR A 567 -26.18 -9.60 -18.85
C THR A 567 -27.41 -10.36 -19.37
N PRO A 568 -27.68 -10.43 -20.68
CA PRO A 568 -28.84 -11.17 -21.17
C PRO A 568 -28.66 -12.65 -20.84
N ALA A 569 -29.61 -13.21 -20.07
CA ALA A 569 -29.65 -14.62 -19.76
C ALA A 569 -29.66 -15.44 -21.06
N ARG A 570 -28.58 -16.18 -21.31
CA ARG A 570 -28.57 -17.26 -22.31
C ARG A 570 -29.66 -18.25 -21.90
N ALA A 571 -30.66 -18.41 -22.76
CA ALA A 571 -31.71 -19.40 -22.61
C ALA A 571 -31.10 -20.81 -22.59
N SER A 572 -30.95 -21.38 -21.40
CA SER A 572 -30.63 -22.79 -21.20
C SER A 572 -31.84 -23.61 -21.62
N ARG A 573 -31.72 -24.29 -22.76
CA ARG A 573 -32.70 -25.24 -23.28
C ARG A 573 -32.64 -26.49 -22.40
N ASN A 574 -33.45 -26.53 -21.34
CA ASN A 574 -33.56 -27.71 -20.47
C ASN A 574 -34.29 -28.84 -21.21
N LEU A 575 -33.57 -29.96 -21.38
CA LEU A 575 -34.15 -31.24 -21.75
C LEU A 575 -34.98 -31.78 -20.58
N VAL A 576 -36.21 -32.15 -20.91
CA VAL A 576 -37.28 -32.63 -20.05
C VAL A 576 -36.94 -33.99 -19.43
N SER A 577 -37.33 -34.20 -18.18
CA SER A 577 -37.68 -35.52 -17.63
C SER A 577 -39.05 -35.41 -16.93
N PRO A 578 -39.95 -36.38 -17.10
CA PRO A 578 -41.38 -36.21 -16.78
C PRO A 578 -41.70 -36.43 -15.29
N PRO A 579 -42.73 -35.76 -14.73
CA PRO A 579 -43.19 -36.01 -13.36
C PRO A 579 -44.27 -37.11 -13.32
N GLN A 580 -44.21 -37.95 -12.28
CA GLN A 580 -45.27 -38.88 -11.92
C GLN A 580 -46.40 -38.16 -11.16
N ARG A 581 -47.63 -38.51 -11.57
CA ARG A 581 -48.98 -38.22 -11.04
C ARG A 581 -49.11 -38.50 -9.53
N GLN A 582 -50.10 -38.06 -8.75
CA GLN A 582 -51.27 -37.17 -8.81
C GLN A 582 -51.79 -37.20 -7.35
N HIS A 583 -52.43 -36.14 -6.87
CA HIS A 583 -53.80 -36.19 -6.32
C HIS A 583 -54.28 -34.77 -6.01
N SER A 584 -55.37 -34.44 -6.68
CA SER A 584 -56.15 -33.21 -6.64
C SER A 584 -57.30 -33.33 -5.63
N GLU A 585 -57.75 -32.22 -5.06
CA GLU A 585 -59.17 -31.87 -5.01
C GLU A 585 -59.38 -30.39 -4.61
N THR A 586 -60.24 -29.72 -5.36
CA THR A 586 -60.78 -28.35 -5.18
C THR A 586 -62.20 -28.47 -4.57
N PRO A 587 -62.89 -27.42 -4.07
CA PRO A 587 -63.58 -26.50 -4.99
C PRO A 587 -63.68 -25.03 -4.52
N ALA A 588 -63.99 -24.19 -5.51
CA ALA A 588 -64.17 -22.74 -5.45
C ALA A 588 -65.62 -22.29 -5.20
N GLN A 589 -65.81 -20.97 -4.98
CA GLN A 589 -66.85 -20.04 -5.49
C GLN A 589 -67.40 -19.06 -4.42
N PRO A 590 -68.04 -17.92 -4.77
CA PRO A 590 -67.97 -17.06 -5.98
C PRO A 590 -67.91 -15.53 -5.70
N LEU A 591 -67.70 -14.72 -6.75
CA LEU A 591 -67.90 -13.24 -6.80
C LEU A 591 -69.33 -12.85 -7.26
N PRO A 592 -69.76 -11.61 -6.99
CA PRO A 592 -70.35 -10.77 -8.06
C PRO A 592 -69.89 -9.28 -8.02
N THR A 593 -69.35 -8.75 -9.12
CA THR A 593 -69.92 -7.76 -10.09
C THR A 593 -70.17 -6.30 -9.65
N THR A 594 -69.29 -5.40 -10.11
CA THR A 594 -69.48 -4.09 -10.78
C THR A 594 -70.70 -3.19 -10.50
N GLY A 595 -70.41 -1.92 -10.17
CA GLY A 595 -71.29 -0.74 -10.34
C GLY A 595 -70.45 0.55 -10.36
N ALA A 596 -70.73 1.48 -11.28
CA ALA A 596 -69.84 2.56 -11.71
C ALA A 596 -70.25 3.98 -11.22
N LYS A 597 -69.27 4.91 -11.31
CA LYS A 597 -69.34 6.38 -11.53
C LYS A 597 -69.43 7.39 -10.34
N SER A 598 -68.28 8.09 -10.18
CA SER A 598 -68.02 9.56 -10.14
C SER A 598 -68.49 10.50 -8.99
N GLU A 599 -67.46 11.03 -8.29
CA GLU A 599 -67.18 12.42 -7.81
C GLU A 599 -67.99 13.07 -6.67
N PRO A 600 -67.43 14.06 -5.91
CA PRO A 600 -66.04 14.54 -5.81
C PRO A 600 -65.45 14.50 -4.37
N ALA A 601 -64.15 14.73 -4.26
CA ALA A 601 -63.37 14.75 -3.03
C ALA A 601 -63.72 15.95 -2.13
N ALA A 602 -63.89 15.69 -0.83
CA ALA A 602 -63.86 16.71 0.21
C ALA A 602 -62.39 16.97 0.60
N GLU A 603 -61.97 18.24 0.50
CA GLU A 603 -60.71 18.74 1.04
C GLU A 603 -60.66 18.52 2.57
N PRO A 604 -59.56 18.00 3.14
CA PRO A 604 -59.31 18.17 4.56
C PRO A 604 -58.53 19.47 4.80
N GLU A 605 -59.09 20.35 5.63
CA GLU A 605 -58.39 21.51 6.20
C GLU A 605 -57.07 21.09 6.90
N PRO A 606 -56.04 21.94 6.89
CA PRO A 606 -54.76 21.60 7.48
C PRO A 606 -54.80 21.77 9.01
N LEU A 607 -54.74 20.67 9.74
CA LEU A 607 -54.30 20.64 11.13
C LEU A 607 -52.80 20.97 11.19
N LEU A 608 -52.45 22.25 11.29
CA LEU A 608 -51.03 22.63 11.31
C LEU A 608 -50.75 23.97 12.00
N ASP A 609 -51.19 24.13 13.26
CA ASP A 609 -50.90 25.35 14.02
C ASP A 609 -49.99 25.18 15.25
N GLN A 610 -49.84 23.98 15.85
CA GLN A 610 -49.01 23.85 17.07
C GLN A 610 -47.57 23.36 16.83
N GLU A 611 -47.35 22.41 15.93
CA GLU A 611 -46.00 21.86 15.67
C GLU A 611 -45.10 22.82 14.88
N LEU A 612 -45.68 23.63 13.99
CA LEU A 612 -44.92 24.58 13.17
C LEU A 612 -44.57 25.87 13.93
N LEU A 613 -45.37 26.24 14.94
CA LEU A 613 -45.07 27.33 15.88
C LEU A 613 -43.92 26.95 16.82
N ALA A 614 -43.81 25.68 17.23
CA ALA A 614 -42.68 25.18 18.04
C ALA A 614 -41.34 25.22 17.29
N LEU A 615 -41.35 25.04 15.97
CA LEU A 615 -40.15 25.16 15.11
C LEU A 615 -39.64 26.60 14.93
N LEU A 616 -40.41 27.61 15.36
CA LEU A 616 -40.06 29.03 15.24
C LEU A 616 -39.48 29.62 16.52
N GLU A 617 -39.51 28.91 17.65
CA GLU A 617 -38.83 29.35 18.87
C GLU A 617 -37.31 29.37 18.65
N GLY A 618 -36.73 30.58 18.61
CA GLY A 618 -35.30 30.81 18.41
C GLY A 618 -34.93 31.47 17.08
N VAL A 619 -35.89 31.72 16.19
CA VAL A 619 -35.61 32.43 14.92
C VAL A 619 -35.85 33.94 15.10
N PRO A 620 -34.87 34.82 14.80
CA PRO A 620 -35.04 36.27 14.93
C PRO A 620 -36.14 36.81 14.00
N PRO A 621 -36.96 37.80 14.43
CA PRO A 621 -38.09 38.32 13.63
C PRO A 621 -37.70 38.82 12.24
N ALA A 622 -36.45 39.27 12.07
CA ALA A 622 -35.91 39.73 10.80
C ALA A 622 -35.85 38.63 9.71
N ARG A 623 -35.80 37.34 10.10
CA ARG A 623 -35.73 36.20 9.17
C ARG A 623 -37.09 35.55 8.88
N TYR A 624 -38.18 36.03 9.47
CA TYR A 624 -39.51 35.46 9.27
C TYR A 624 -40.03 35.61 7.84
N GLN A 625 -39.63 36.69 7.15
CA GLN A 625 -39.97 36.83 5.73
C GLN A 625 -39.25 35.76 4.89
N GLU A 626 -37.93 35.61 5.03
CA GLU A 626 -37.14 34.60 4.30
C GLU A 626 -37.66 33.18 4.55
N LEU A 627 -38.03 32.86 5.79
CA LEU A 627 -38.60 31.56 6.15
C LEU A 627 -39.97 31.33 5.50
N ARG A 628 -40.83 32.38 5.42
CA ARG A 628 -42.11 32.30 4.70
C ARG A 628 -41.91 32.04 3.20
N TRP A 629 -40.90 32.65 2.57
CA TRP A 629 -40.57 32.38 1.17
C TRP A 629 -40.07 30.95 0.96
N ALA A 630 -39.22 30.44 1.85
CA ALA A 630 -38.72 29.07 1.80
C ALA A 630 -39.82 28.02 1.98
N LEU A 631 -40.71 28.21 2.96
CA LEU A 631 -41.87 27.33 3.19
C LEU A 631 -42.84 27.35 2.00
N LYS A 632 -43.07 28.52 1.39
CA LYS A 632 -43.92 28.65 0.19
C LYS A 632 -43.29 27.96 -1.02
N ALA A 633 -41.96 27.99 -1.16
CA ALA A 633 -41.23 27.27 -2.21
C ALA A 633 -41.29 25.75 -2.01
N VAL A 634 -41.21 25.26 -0.77
CA VAL A 634 -41.36 23.84 -0.44
C VAL A 634 -42.79 23.37 -0.70
N LEU A 635 -43.81 24.15 -0.34
CA LEU A 635 -45.21 23.84 -0.64
C LEU A 635 -45.48 23.78 -2.15
N LEU A 636 -44.90 24.70 -2.94
CA LEU A 636 -44.99 24.68 -4.40
C LEU A 636 -44.26 23.47 -5.02
N LEU A 637 -43.11 23.05 -4.46
CA LEU A 637 -42.38 21.86 -4.89
C LEU A 637 -43.13 20.55 -4.59
N VAL A 638 -43.87 20.51 -3.48
CA VAL A 638 -44.72 19.37 -3.11
C VAL A 638 -45.96 19.32 -4.00
N GLN A 639 -46.56 20.47 -4.32
CA GLN A 639 -47.71 20.55 -5.25
C GLN A 639 -47.32 20.27 -6.71
N ALA A 640 -46.09 20.55 -7.14
CA ALA A 640 -45.61 20.21 -8.48
C ALA A 640 -45.27 18.70 -8.67
N LYS A 641 -45.34 17.92 -7.58
CA LYS A 641 -45.03 16.48 -7.55
C LYS A 641 -46.26 15.59 -7.31
N ALA A 642 -47.42 16.20 -7.08
CA ALA A 642 -48.74 15.57 -7.08
C ALA A 642 -49.44 15.90 -8.40
#